data_AF-A0A8H7BID9-F1
#
_entry.id   AF-A0A8H7BID9-F1
#
_cell.length_a   1.000
_cell.length_b   1.000
_cell.length_c   1.000
_cell.angle_alpha   90.00
_cell.angle_beta   90.00
_cell.angle_gamma   90.00
#
_symmetry.space_group_name_H-M   'P 1'
#
loop_
_entity.id
_entity.type
_entity.pdbx_description
1 polymer ?
#
loop_
_entity_poly.entity_id
_entity_poly.type
_entity_poly.pdbx_seq_one_letter_code
_entity_poly.pdbx_strand_id
1 'polypeptide(L)'
;MARPANNQKLQQQFQNQLVQLHSIALPNNETPTATLALLNNLNNTDHFNKDVSDQQIIDLIVTGCKVVGVDDDACSALCKFMFKQCSKQIRLSSLRQFQLDACMAYLLDGLETDAAVPKVDMLRALSALVFENASSTSKFHPRIAKVLLALADRNTKPLEIRRMAINCIGNVCAGAGQKLQPYYKDYYDVVLSNVCTVNHTSHGTMMVASPSLDFTDSAVRKVGKLLKQFSKQVGLYAMVASSTLRAIQFLLLQDKTLVTNPLCDIIQIIYTFIFMHVSVQAYSTMGAKVPTASTSTSSQTRPGHLRPRVPSQPIRPVLTWRTKTLKPAGLMSSDSELSDSESISFNSRKQRDDSKIRINALLCLAAIAKTSPRVLYAHWYKFIPDTFATFLSNHTDTSSSEPRLTATLRTDNQPFSLFTILLYDPTASVRSAVCNTLVAMLDGSKQYLSIASDRESKSSFTSRSEQLAAILRDVHSGLVYALLKEEQPQVLILIMKVICTLVANCPYDRLAKGYLSQLYQTVMAHWQKASTGIRTSVLQVVTAILDTKSRQDEVSQLVESSSLVDSMLEACHAPERDGRLRIEIWQTFSMLAKTQFALVFKAWSKINCCFEEALNDSDTSVRVAALKFAESYGYAIDAAFTEEAEDIIQARHIAWWTLMLEKYIQQSSLDEAASVRMMTCDCIASMSKHVFSHFAPRYQRLSVTLLLPLASDQDANVRAAACRALGVFVLFPDLREDPLFVSDMAAAVLEQTKDKTVLVRVRASWAQGNLCDAMVLESEKEEFHLQEWIPVATWVQILENATAASLDNDKNTSWANALCHCPVKIQCSSLLRVTPKPFFESGRVLIRNAMAGLIKNIETGSLKTRWNACHAASNMLRNPDFPIGRMERGGLFPWTNGLYSALCQSLTQCKNFKVRINACLALAAPMERDRYGDPRQLGAVVDGILTSWDACENEETDYQEVRYKEQLKNQIVLALKHLYDWMPASKKITVDTLMMHQMTINK
;
A
#
# COMPACT_ATOMS: atom_id res chain seq x y z
N MET A 1 -27.98 5.01 39.94
CA MET A 1 -27.83 3.58 40.34
C MET A 1 -29.03 2.69 39.92
N ALA A 2 -29.88 3.05 38.96
CA ALA A 2 -31.08 2.26 38.57
C ALA A 2 -30.95 1.42 37.28
N ARG A 3 -29.75 1.33 36.66
CA ARG A 3 -29.53 0.57 35.42
C ARG A 3 -29.27 -0.96 35.57
N PRO A 4 -28.66 -1.49 36.65
CA PRO A 4 -28.32 -2.92 36.69
C PRO A 4 -29.54 -3.84 36.94
N ALA A 5 -30.55 -3.38 37.69
CA ALA A 5 -31.73 -4.20 38.02
C ALA A 5 -32.67 -4.46 36.82
N ASN A 6 -32.76 -3.53 35.87
CA ASN A 6 -33.57 -3.70 34.66
C ASN A 6 -32.93 -4.72 33.70
N ASN A 7 -31.60 -4.77 33.64
CA ASN A 7 -30.86 -5.72 32.78
C ASN A 7 -30.99 -7.17 33.26
N GLN A 8 -30.95 -7.44 34.57
CA GLN A 8 -31.16 -8.78 35.10
C GLN A 8 -32.57 -9.31 34.81
N LYS A 9 -33.59 -8.46 34.91
CA LYS A 9 -34.99 -8.84 34.66
C LYS A 9 -35.23 -9.18 33.18
N LEU A 10 -34.65 -8.41 32.26
CA LEU A 10 -34.64 -8.68 30.81
C LEU A 10 -33.88 -9.97 30.46
N GLN A 11 -32.74 -10.23 31.13
CA GLN A 11 -31.94 -11.44 30.92
C GLN A 11 -32.67 -12.71 31.39
N GLN A 12 -33.35 -12.63 32.53
CA GLN A 12 -34.16 -13.72 33.08
C GLN A 12 -35.41 -13.97 32.21
N GLN A 13 -36.01 -12.90 31.66
CA GLN A 13 -37.11 -13.00 30.71
C GLN A 13 -36.68 -13.66 29.39
N PHE A 14 -35.48 -13.34 28.89
CA PHE A 14 -34.91 -13.99 27.70
C PHE A 14 -34.54 -15.45 27.95
N GLN A 15 -33.94 -15.78 29.11
CA GLN A 15 -33.66 -17.16 29.50
C GLN A 15 -34.96 -17.98 29.64
N ASN A 16 -36.02 -17.41 30.21
CA ASN A 16 -37.33 -18.05 30.29
C ASN A 16 -37.94 -18.27 28.89
N GLN A 17 -37.78 -17.31 27.97
CA GLN A 17 -38.20 -17.44 26.57
C GLN A 17 -37.38 -18.49 25.80
N LEU A 18 -36.07 -18.61 26.09
CA LEU A 18 -35.17 -19.65 25.58
C LEU A 18 -35.59 -21.05 26.07
N VAL A 19 -35.88 -21.18 27.37
CA VAL A 19 -36.36 -22.43 27.97
C VAL A 19 -37.72 -22.81 27.41
N GLN A 20 -38.61 -21.82 27.18
CA GLN A 20 -39.89 -22.05 26.51
C GLN A 20 -39.73 -22.54 25.07
N LEU A 21 -38.84 -21.95 24.26
CA LEU A 21 -38.61 -22.43 22.89
C LEU A 21 -37.98 -23.84 22.88
N HIS A 22 -37.07 -24.13 23.80
CA HIS A 22 -36.50 -25.47 23.97
C HIS A 22 -37.55 -26.50 24.45
N SER A 23 -38.52 -26.10 25.27
CA SER A 23 -39.60 -26.97 25.72
C SER A 23 -40.61 -27.32 24.61
N ILE A 24 -40.75 -26.44 23.61
CA ILE A 24 -41.57 -26.65 22.40
C ILE A 24 -40.87 -27.58 21.41
N ALA A 25 -39.54 -27.64 21.42
CA ALA A 25 -38.75 -28.54 20.57
C ALA A 25 -38.79 -30.03 20.99
N LEU A 26 -39.46 -30.35 22.10
CA LEU A 26 -39.69 -31.73 22.53
C LEU A 26 -40.90 -32.32 21.74
N PRO A 27 -40.87 -33.60 21.35
CA PRO A 27 -41.79 -34.17 20.35
C PRO A 27 -43.29 -34.17 20.68
N ASN A 28 -43.73 -33.64 21.82
CA ASN A 28 -45.06 -33.91 22.41
C ASN A 28 -45.91 -32.67 22.77
N ASN A 29 -45.62 -31.45 22.28
CA ASN A 29 -46.50 -30.30 22.52
C ASN A 29 -46.79 -29.51 21.24
N GLU A 30 -47.92 -29.83 20.61
CA GLU A 30 -48.54 -29.07 19.53
C GLU A 30 -49.11 -27.75 20.05
N THR A 31 -48.57 -26.60 19.65
CA THR A 31 -49.37 -25.37 19.36
C THR A 31 -48.57 -24.39 18.48
N PRO A 32 -48.78 -24.37 17.16
CA PRO A 32 -48.12 -23.44 16.22
C PRO A 32 -48.23 -21.95 16.61
N THR A 33 -49.34 -21.58 17.27
CA THR A 33 -49.63 -20.23 17.76
C THR A 33 -48.70 -19.76 18.88
N ALA A 34 -48.24 -20.66 19.75
CA ALA A 34 -47.32 -20.31 20.84
C ALA A 34 -45.91 -19.98 20.32
N THR A 35 -45.44 -20.73 19.32
CA THR A 35 -44.15 -20.54 18.65
C THR A 35 -44.09 -19.19 17.92
N LEU A 36 -45.15 -18.84 17.18
CA LEU A 36 -45.24 -17.55 16.49
C LEU A 36 -45.24 -16.36 17.46
N ALA A 37 -46.01 -16.44 18.55
CA ALA A 37 -46.05 -15.38 19.57
C ALA A 37 -44.67 -15.16 20.22
N LEU A 38 -43.96 -16.25 20.51
CA LEU A 38 -42.62 -16.21 21.08
C LEU A 38 -41.59 -15.58 20.13
N LEU A 39 -41.57 -15.98 18.86
CA LEU A 39 -40.67 -15.40 17.84
C LEU A 39 -40.96 -13.91 17.58
N ASN A 40 -42.22 -13.50 17.59
CA ASN A 40 -42.59 -12.08 17.47
C ASN A 40 -42.11 -11.26 18.67
N ASN A 41 -42.21 -11.80 19.90
CA ASN A 41 -41.65 -11.15 21.09
C ASN A 41 -40.12 -11.00 21.01
N LEU A 42 -39.42 -12.01 20.50
CA LEU A 42 -37.98 -11.95 20.27
C LEU A 42 -37.60 -10.91 19.20
N ASN A 43 -38.38 -10.80 18.12
CA ASN A 43 -38.16 -9.80 17.08
C ASN A 43 -38.38 -8.35 17.57
N ASN A 44 -39.33 -8.13 18.47
CA ASN A 44 -39.64 -6.81 19.04
C ASN A 44 -38.65 -6.36 20.13
N THR A 45 -37.77 -7.25 20.60
CA THR A 45 -36.78 -6.89 21.62
C THR A 45 -35.56 -6.25 20.96
N ASP A 46 -35.43 -4.92 21.06
CA ASP A 46 -34.37 -4.16 20.37
C ASP A 46 -32.98 -4.27 20.99
N HIS A 47 -32.86 -4.78 22.21
CA HIS A 47 -31.61 -4.78 22.98
C HIS A 47 -31.31 -6.19 23.50
N PHE A 48 -30.83 -7.08 22.63
CA PHE A 48 -30.12 -8.25 23.13
C PHE A 48 -28.78 -7.75 23.70
N ASN A 49 -28.72 -7.74 25.03
CA ASN A 49 -27.56 -7.30 25.79
C ASN A 49 -26.34 -8.12 25.36
N LYS A 50 -25.15 -7.54 25.48
CA LYS A 50 -23.84 -8.18 25.25
C LYS A 50 -23.57 -9.41 26.15
N ASP A 51 -24.55 -9.83 26.96
CA ASP A 51 -24.44 -10.83 28.01
C ASP A 51 -25.01 -12.22 27.61
N VAL A 52 -25.58 -12.35 26.40
CA VAL A 52 -25.98 -13.64 25.81
C VAL A 52 -24.89 -14.13 24.86
N SER A 53 -24.45 -15.38 25.02
CA SER A 53 -23.42 -15.95 24.14
C SER A 53 -23.95 -16.19 22.73
N ASP A 54 -23.11 -15.96 21.70
CA ASP A 54 -23.43 -16.25 20.30
C ASP A 54 -23.97 -17.67 20.11
N GLN A 55 -23.39 -18.65 20.82
CA GLN A 55 -23.74 -20.06 20.73
C GLN A 55 -25.20 -20.33 21.14
N GLN A 56 -25.69 -19.69 22.21
CA GLN A 56 -27.08 -19.87 22.66
C GLN A 56 -28.09 -19.36 21.62
N ILE A 57 -27.75 -18.28 20.91
CA ILE A 57 -28.60 -17.72 19.85
C ILE A 57 -28.54 -18.62 18.60
N ILE A 58 -27.36 -19.13 18.26
CA ILE A 58 -27.20 -20.07 17.13
C ILE A 58 -27.99 -21.36 17.38
N ASP A 59 -27.92 -21.93 18.59
CA ASP A 59 -28.66 -23.14 18.93
C ASP A 59 -30.19 -22.92 18.88
N LEU A 60 -30.65 -21.72 19.23
CA LEU A 60 -32.04 -21.30 19.08
C LEU A 60 -32.48 -21.25 17.60
N ILE A 61 -31.65 -20.67 16.73
CA ILE A 61 -31.92 -20.59 15.29
C ILE A 61 -31.97 -22.00 14.69
N VAL A 62 -30.99 -22.85 14.99
CA VAL A 62 -30.90 -24.23 14.47
C VAL A 62 -32.08 -25.08 14.96
N THR A 63 -32.50 -24.90 16.21
CA THR A 63 -33.69 -25.58 16.76
C THR A 63 -34.95 -25.09 16.07
N GLY A 64 -35.08 -23.77 15.86
CA GLY A 64 -36.18 -23.18 15.09
C GLY A 64 -36.29 -23.77 13.68
N CYS A 65 -35.17 -23.90 12.96
CA CYS A 65 -35.12 -24.51 11.63
C CYS A 65 -35.52 -26.00 11.59
N LYS A 66 -35.52 -26.71 12.72
CA LYS A 66 -35.96 -28.11 12.80
C LYS A 66 -37.43 -28.27 13.17
N VAL A 67 -37.97 -27.32 13.94
CA VAL A 67 -39.31 -27.40 14.55
C VAL A 67 -40.35 -26.67 13.72
N VAL A 68 -40.00 -25.51 13.16
CA VAL A 68 -40.90 -24.69 12.34
C VAL A 68 -40.91 -25.26 10.92
N GLY A 69 -42.08 -25.62 10.41
CA GLY A 69 -42.23 -26.01 9.01
C GLY A 69 -42.08 -24.81 8.07
N VAL A 70 -41.62 -25.06 6.84
CA VAL A 70 -41.50 -24.04 5.79
C VAL A 70 -42.86 -23.37 5.47
N ASP A 71 -43.95 -24.13 5.57
CA ASP A 71 -45.33 -23.69 5.31
C ASP A 71 -46.03 -23.13 6.56
N ASP A 72 -45.35 -23.05 7.71
CA ASP A 72 -45.90 -22.52 8.97
C ASP A 72 -45.89 -20.98 8.96
N ASP A 73 -46.94 -20.35 9.51
CA ASP A 73 -47.02 -18.91 9.75
C ASP A 73 -45.83 -18.37 10.57
N ALA A 74 -45.25 -19.21 11.44
CA ALA A 74 -44.05 -18.91 12.23
C ALA A 74 -42.77 -18.74 11.39
N CYS A 75 -42.74 -19.21 10.14
CA CYS A 75 -41.54 -19.16 9.29
C CYS A 75 -41.05 -17.73 9.03
N SER A 76 -41.97 -16.78 8.76
CA SER A 76 -41.58 -15.37 8.53
C SER A 76 -40.92 -14.77 9.77
N ALA A 77 -41.45 -15.08 10.96
CA ALA A 77 -40.91 -14.60 12.23
C ALA A 77 -39.51 -15.20 12.51
N LEU A 78 -39.30 -16.49 12.19
CA LEU A 78 -38.01 -17.16 12.32
C LEU A 78 -36.95 -16.55 11.38
N CYS A 79 -37.30 -16.33 10.10
CA CYS A 79 -36.37 -15.72 9.14
C CYS A 79 -35.98 -14.29 9.53
N LYS A 80 -36.94 -13.49 10.02
CA LYS A 80 -36.67 -12.13 10.55
C LYS A 80 -35.74 -12.17 11.75
N PHE A 81 -35.95 -13.13 12.66
CA PHE A 81 -35.09 -13.32 13.82
C PHE A 81 -33.67 -13.68 13.38
N MET A 82 -33.51 -14.68 12.51
CA MET A 82 -32.22 -15.09 11.96
C MET A 82 -31.50 -13.92 11.27
N PHE A 83 -32.19 -13.17 10.41
CA PHE A 83 -31.63 -11.97 9.76
C PHE A 83 -31.13 -10.93 10.79
N LYS A 84 -31.96 -10.61 11.79
CA LYS A 84 -31.62 -9.64 12.84
C LYS A 84 -30.37 -10.05 13.61
N GLN A 85 -30.27 -11.33 13.99
CA GLN A 85 -29.16 -11.84 14.78
C GLN A 85 -27.86 -11.96 13.97
N CYS A 86 -27.92 -12.51 12.75
CA CYS A 86 -26.76 -12.61 11.86
C CYS A 86 -26.22 -11.23 11.45
N SER A 87 -27.07 -10.21 11.34
CA SER A 87 -26.65 -8.86 10.94
C SER A 87 -26.11 -8.00 12.08
N LYS A 88 -26.51 -8.25 13.33
CA LYS A 88 -26.23 -7.34 14.47
C LYS A 88 -25.37 -7.95 15.59
N GLN A 89 -25.44 -9.26 15.81
CA GLN A 89 -24.90 -9.88 17.03
C GLN A 89 -23.96 -11.06 16.75
N ILE A 90 -24.39 -12.03 15.93
CA ILE A 90 -23.64 -13.27 15.70
C ILE A 90 -22.41 -12.97 14.84
N ARG A 91 -21.22 -13.30 15.33
CA ARG A 91 -20.05 -13.41 14.44
C ARG A 91 -20.16 -14.70 13.65
N LEU A 92 -20.06 -14.65 12.33
CA LEU A 92 -20.20 -15.84 11.48
C LEU A 92 -19.14 -16.93 11.78
N SER A 93 -17.98 -16.56 12.33
CA SER A 93 -16.97 -17.48 12.87
C SER A 93 -17.47 -18.36 14.03
N SER A 94 -18.55 -17.95 14.70
CA SER A 94 -19.14 -18.67 15.83
C SER A 94 -20.06 -19.82 15.37
N LEU A 95 -20.49 -19.85 14.10
CA LEU A 95 -21.29 -20.96 13.56
C LEU A 95 -20.41 -22.17 13.21
N ARG A 96 -20.72 -23.32 13.79
CA ARG A 96 -20.11 -24.60 13.39
C ARG A 96 -20.69 -25.06 12.05
N GLN A 97 -19.91 -25.80 11.26
CA GLN A 97 -20.32 -26.21 9.92
C GLN A 97 -21.67 -26.95 9.89
N PHE A 98 -21.95 -27.85 10.84
CA PHE A 98 -23.22 -28.57 10.88
C PHE A 98 -24.43 -27.66 11.18
N GLN A 99 -24.23 -26.57 11.93
CA GLN A 99 -25.27 -25.59 12.24
C GLN A 99 -25.55 -24.72 11.02
N LEU A 100 -24.49 -24.31 10.31
CA LEU A 100 -24.60 -23.62 9.04
C LEU A 100 -25.33 -24.47 8.00
N ASP A 101 -24.96 -25.75 7.86
CA ASP A 101 -25.59 -26.70 6.93
C ASP A 101 -27.11 -26.84 7.21
N ALA A 102 -27.52 -26.89 8.48
CA ALA A 102 -28.93 -26.98 8.87
C ALA A 102 -29.73 -25.71 8.48
N CYS A 103 -29.18 -24.52 8.77
CA CYS A 103 -29.82 -23.26 8.41
C CYS A 103 -29.88 -23.07 6.88
N MET A 104 -28.82 -23.45 6.16
CA MET A 104 -28.77 -23.38 4.70
C MET A 104 -29.77 -24.33 4.04
N ALA A 105 -29.91 -25.56 4.53
CA ALA A 105 -30.89 -26.50 4.04
C ALA A 105 -32.32 -25.96 4.21
N TYR A 106 -32.68 -25.53 5.43
CA TYR A 106 -33.99 -24.95 5.73
C TYR A 106 -34.37 -23.80 4.80
N LEU A 107 -33.44 -22.85 4.59
CA LEU A 107 -33.68 -21.68 3.75
C LEU A 107 -33.80 -22.04 2.26
N LEU A 108 -32.97 -22.97 1.76
CA LEU A 108 -33.01 -23.36 0.36
C LEU A 108 -34.25 -24.21 0.03
N ASP A 109 -34.62 -25.14 0.92
CA ASP A 109 -35.83 -25.96 0.75
C ASP A 109 -37.08 -25.06 0.70
N GLY A 110 -37.13 -24.02 1.54
CA GLY A 110 -38.23 -23.04 1.51
C GLY A 110 -38.26 -22.15 0.27
N LEU A 111 -37.11 -21.82 -0.30
CA LEU A 111 -37.04 -21.04 -1.54
C LEU A 111 -37.35 -21.86 -2.80
N GLU A 112 -37.10 -23.18 -2.77
CA GLU A 112 -37.39 -24.12 -3.85
C GLU A 112 -38.90 -24.49 -3.93
N THR A 113 -39.69 -24.17 -2.90
CA THR A 113 -41.13 -24.49 -2.84
C THR A 113 -41.99 -23.41 -3.51
N ASP A 114 -43.06 -23.82 -4.21
CA ASP A 114 -43.98 -22.94 -4.96
C ASP A 114 -45.14 -22.36 -4.12
N ALA A 115 -45.23 -22.73 -2.84
CA ALA A 115 -46.26 -22.24 -1.92
C ALA A 115 -46.12 -20.73 -1.62
N ALA A 116 -47.14 -20.15 -0.99
CA ALA A 116 -47.19 -18.74 -0.56
C ALA A 116 -46.25 -18.44 0.64
N VAL A 117 -45.03 -18.96 0.57
CA VAL A 117 -43.96 -18.86 1.56
C VAL A 117 -43.41 -17.43 1.60
N PRO A 118 -42.93 -16.92 2.77
CA PRO A 118 -42.32 -15.59 2.89
C PRO A 118 -40.93 -15.50 2.25
N LYS A 119 -40.84 -15.71 0.92
CA LYS A 119 -39.59 -15.76 0.13
C LYS A 119 -38.69 -14.54 0.35
N VAL A 120 -39.27 -13.36 0.59
CA VAL A 120 -38.52 -12.13 0.90
C VAL A 120 -37.75 -12.23 2.21
N ASP A 121 -38.37 -12.71 3.29
CA ASP A 121 -37.73 -12.83 4.59
C ASP A 121 -36.68 -13.96 4.58
N MET A 122 -36.95 -15.04 3.87
CA MET A 122 -35.97 -16.11 3.62
C MET A 122 -34.73 -15.60 2.88
N LEU A 123 -34.91 -14.85 1.80
CA LEU A 123 -33.80 -14.27 1.05
C LEU A 123 -32.98 -13.28 1.89
N ARG A 124 -33.63 -12.49 2.77
CA ARG A 124 -32.90 -11.61 3.72
C ARG A 124 -32.05 -12.43 4.68
N ALA A 125 -32.61 -13.48 5.26
CA ALA A 125 -31.89 -14.32 6.20
C ALA A 125 -30.73 -15.08 5.52
N LEU A 126 -30.96 -15.62 4.31
CA LEU A 126 -29.93 -16.24 3.49
C LEU A 126 -28.82 -15.25 3.16
N SER A 127 -29.17 -14.04 2.72
CA SER A 127 -28.23 -12.99 2.36
C SER A 127 -27.32 -12.57 3.52
N ALA A 128 -27.85 -12.53 4.75
CA ALA A 128 -27.04 -12.26 5.95
C ALA A 128 -26.13 -13.44 6.35
N LEU A 129 -26.58 -14.69 6.12
CA LEU A 129 -25.83 -15.90 6.47
C LEU A 129 -24.62 -16.14 5.54
N VAL A 130 -24.75 -15.77 4.26
CA VAL A 130 -23.71 -15.97 3.23
C VAL A 130 -22.71 -14.82 3.10
N PHE A 131 -23.07 -13.61 3.54
CA PHE A 131 -22.22 -12.42 3.43
C PHE A 131 -20.89 -12.61 4.15
N GLU A 132 -19.76 -12.42 3.46
CA GLU A 132 -18.39 -12.62 3.98
C GLU A 132 -18.10 -14.04 4.53
N ASN A 133 -18.99 -15.01 4.28
CA ASN A 133 -18.87 -16.41 4.73
C ASN A 133 -19.04 -17.42 3.58
N ALA A 134 -18.95 -16.94 2.34
CA ALA A 134 -19.19 -17.76 1.15
C ALA A 134 -18.17 -18.90 0.94
N SER A 135 -16.99 -18.83 1.57
CA SER A 135 -15.98 -19.90 1.54
C SER A 135 -16.41 -21.17 2.27
N SER A 136 -17.26 -21.02 3.30
CA SER A 136 -17.84 -22.09 4.14
C SER A 136 -19.13 -22.69 3.57
N THR A 137 -19.72 -22.05 2.56
CA THR A 137 -20.98 -22.48 1.91
C THR A 137 -20.77 -23.21 0.58
N SER A 138 -19.54 -23.61 0.25
CA SER A 138 -19.20 -24.19 -1.06
C SER A 138 -20.02 -25.41 -1.45
N LYS A 139 -20.43 -26.22 -0.47
CA LYS A 139 -21.33 -27.37 -0.67
C LYS A 139 -22.69 -26.98 -1.26
N PHE A 140 -23.17 -25.77 -0.97
CA PHE A 140 -24.48 -25.29 -1.38
C PHE A 140 -24.44 -24.38 -2.61
N HIS A 141 -23.25 -24.01 -3.13
CA HIS A 141 -23.12 -23.10 -4.28
C HIS A 141 -23.99 -23.50 -5.49
N PRO A 142 -24.09 -24.78 -5.90
CA PRO A 142 -24.96 -25.16 -7.02
C PRO A 142 -26.46 -24.89 -6.74
N ARG A 143 -26.94 -25.21 -5.52
CA ARG A 143 -28.34 -24.94 -5.12
C ARG A 143 -28.61 -23.45 -5.01
N ILE A 144 -27.70 -22.71 -4.38
CA ILE A 144 -27.79 -21.24 -4.26
C ILE A 144 -27.85 -20.60 -5.65
N ALA A 145 -26.97 -21.01 -6.57
CA ALA A 145 -26.96 -20.46 -7.93
C ALA A 145 -28.28 -20.74 -8.66
N LYS A 146 -28.77 -21.98 -8.63
CA LYS A 146 -30.05 -22.35 -9.25
C LYS A 146 -31.21 -21.48 -8.73
N VAL A 147 -31.34 -21.35 -7.41
CA VAL A 147 -32.41 -20.59 -6.77
C VAL A 147 -32.28 -19.09 -7.06
N LEU A 148 -31.10 -18.52 -6.88
CA LEU A 148 -30.89 -17.08 -7.04
C LEU A 148 -31.00 -16.62 -8.50
N LEU A 149 -30.52 -17.41 -9.46
CA LEU A 149 -30.66 -17.09 -10.89
C LEU A 149 -32.13 -17.04 -11.31
N ALA A 150 -32.95 -17.98 -10.84
CA ALA A 150 -34.40 -17.99 -11.11
C ALA A 150 -35.11 -16.80 -10.46
N LEU A 151 -34.80 -16.51 -9.19
CA LEU A 151 -35.47 -15.43 -8.45
C LEU A 151 -34.99 -14.02 -8.86
N ALA A 152 -33.77 -13.88 -9.37
CA ALA A 152 -33.22 -12.62 -9.85
C ALA A 152 -33.56 -12.31 -11.32
N ASP A 153 -34.24 -13.21 -12.03
CA ASP A 153 -34.68 -12.99 -13.41
C ASP A 153 -35.55 -11.74 -13.54
N ARG A 154 -35.41 -11.03 -14.67
CA ARG A 154 -36.12 -9.78 -14.93
C ARG A 154 -37.64 -9.95 -14.90
N ASN A 155 -38.18 -11.12 -15.21
CA ASN A 155 -39.62 -11.37 -15.25
C ASN A 155 -40.22 -11.75 -13.90
N THR A 156 -39.39 -12.02 -12.89
CA THR A 156 -39.84 -12.47 -11.57
C THR A 156 -40.64 -11.40 -10.84
N LYS A 157 -41.83 -11.78 -10.37
CA LYS A 157 -42.73 -10.96 -9.54
C LYS A 157 -43.04 -11.71 -8.23
N PRO A 158 -43.24 -10.99 -7.10
CA PRO A 158 -43.13 -9.53 -6.91
C PRO A 158 -41.69 -9.00 -6.99
N LEU A 159 -41.55 -7.71 -7.36
CA LEU A 159 -40.27 -7.00 -7.53
C LEU A 159 -39.36 -7.03 -6.30
N GLU A 160 -39.92 -7.14 -5.09
CA GLU A 160 -39.16 -7.22 -3.85
C GLU A 160 -38.41 -8.56 -3.70
N ILE A 161 -38.97 -9.67 -4.21
CA ILE A 161 -38.27 -10.97 -4.26
C ILE A 161 -37.06 -10.83 -5.18
N ARG A 162 -37.27 -10.26 -6.37
CA ARG A 162 -36.21 -10.01 -7.37
C ARG A 162 -35.08 -9.14 -6.79
N ARG A 163 -35.44 -8.04 -6.13
CA ARG A 163 -34.48 -7.15 -5.45
C ARG A 163 -33.66 -7.91 -4.39
N MET A 164 -34.30 -8.70 -3.54
CA MET A 164 -33.62 -9.45 -2.48
C MET A 164 -32.74 -10.58 -3.04
N ALA A 165 -33.16 -11.22 -4.13
CA ALA A 165 -32.35 -12.23 -4.81
C ALA A 165 -31.06 -11.60 -5.38
N ILE A 166 -31.16 -10.47 -6.07
CA ILE A 166 -30.01 -9.71 -6.58
C ILE A 166 -29.07 -9.29 -5.44
N ASN A 167 -29.62 -8.76 -4.34
CA ASN A 167 -28.82 -8.40 -3.17
C ASN A 167 -28.11 -9.62 -2.57
N CYS A 168 -28.79 -10.77 -2.51
CA CYS A 168 -28.20 -12.02 -2.06
C CYS A 168 -27.06 -12.47 -2.99
N ILE A 169 -27.21 -12.38 -4.32
CA ILE A 169 -26.13 -12.65 -5.29
C ILE A 169 -24.89 -11.81 -4.98
N GLY A 170 -25.08 -10.50 -4.77
CA GLY A 170 -23.99 -9.60 -4.40
C GLY A 170 -23.26 -10.03 -3.13
N ASN A 171 -24.02 -10.39 -2.09
CA ASN A 171 -23.46 -10.84 -0.81
C ASN A 171 -22.79 -12.22 -0.89
N VAL A 172 -23.29 -13.14 -1.71
CA VAL A 172 -22.61 -14.42 -1.99
C VAL A 172 -21.26 -14.17 -2.68
N CYS A 173 -21.18 -13.16 -3.56
CA CYS A 173 -19.93 -12.78 -4.22
C CYS A 173 -18.93 -12.08 -3.27
N ALA A 174 -19.40 -11.56 -2.13
CA ALA A 174 -18.56 -10.96 -1.11
C ALA A 174 -17.78 -12.04 -0.33
N GLY A 175 -16.57 -12.37 -0.79
CA GLY A 175 -15.63 -13.24 -0.08
C GLY A 175 -15.60 -14.71 -0.53
N ALA A 176 -16.28 -15.08 -1.62
CA ALA A 176 -16.26 -16.46 -2.14
C ALA A 176 -14.94 -16.85 -2.83
N GLY A 177 -14.23 -15.89 -3.41
CA GLY A 177 -12.99 -16.12 -4.14
C GLY A 177 -13.17 -17.10 -5.31
N GLN A 178 -12.15 -17.91 -5.58
CA GLN A 178 -12.13 -18.79 -6.77
C GLN A 178 -13.19 -19.90 -6.77
N LYS A 179 -13.77 -20.27 -5.61
CA LYS A 179 -14.72 -21.39 -5.53
C LYS A 179 -16.04 -21.14 -6.27
N LEU A 180 -16.42 -19.88 -6.45
CA LEU A 180 -17.66 -19.48 -7.13
C LEU A 180 -17.44 -19.10 -8.60
N GLN A 181 -16.21 -19.23 -9.11
CA GLN A 181 -15.85 -18.90 -10.49
C GLN A 181 -16.81 -19.44 -11.57
N PRO A 182 -17.28 -20.70 -11.50
CA PRO A 182 -18.19 -21.25 -12.51
C PRO A 182 -19.50 -20.47 -12.68
N TYR A 183 -19.95 -19.75 -11.64
CA TYR A 183 -21.26 -19.08 -11.61
C TYR A 183 -21.16 -17.56 -11.83
N TYR A 184 -19.96 -16.97 -11.83
CA TYR A 184 -19.82 -15.51 -11.91
C TYR A 184 -20.38 -14.94 -13.21
N LYS A 185 -20.19 -15.64 -14.33
CA LYS A 185 -20.73 -15.21 -15.61
C LYS A 185 -22.26 -15.24 -15.61
N ASP A 186 -22.87 -16.32 -15.14
CA ASP A 186 -24.34 -16.45 -15.09
C ASP A 186 -24.95 -15.41 -14.15
N TYR A 187 -24.35 -15.19 -12.98
CA TYR A 187 -24.76 -14.12 -12.07
C TYR A 187 -24.61 -12.74 -12.70
N TYR A 188 -23.50 -12.49 -13.41
CA TYR A 188 -23.28 -11.23 -14.09
C TYR A 188 -24.35 -10.98 -15.16
N ASP A 189 -24.65 -11.97 -16.00
CA ASP A 189 -25.62 -11.85 -17.09
C ASP A 189 -27.05 -11.60 -16.56
N VAL A 190 -27.50 -12.36 -15.55
CA VAL A 190 -28.82 -12.14 -14.90
C VAL A 190 -28.91 -10.79 -14.22
N VAL A 191 -27.89 -10.41 -13.44
CA VAL A 191 -27.88 -9.14 -12.71
C VAL A 191 -27.88 -7.96 -13.69
N LEU A 192 -27.09 -8.03 -14.76
CA LEU A 192 -26.98 -6.99 -15.77
C LEU A 192 -28.28 -6.82 -16.59
N SER A 193 -29.00 -7.92 -16.87
CA SER A 193 -30.29 -7.88 -17.58
C SER A 193 -31.36 -7.02 -16.90
N ASN A 194 -31.22 -6.78 -15.58
CA ASN A 194 -32.14 -5.98 -14.79
C ASN A 194 -31.95 -4.44 -14.97
N VAL A 195 -30.83 -4.01 -15.53
CA VAL A 195 -30.52 -2.57 -15.79
C VAL A 195 -30.22 -2.26 -17.26
N CYS A 196 -30.06 -3.29 -18.09
CA CYS A 196 -29.79 -3.17 -19.51
C CYS A 196 -31.02 -3.49 -20.38
N THR A 197 -31.03 -2.93 -21.59
CA THR A 197 -31.91 -3.34 -22.69
C THR A 197 -31.06 -3.84 -23.85
N VAL A 198 -31.60 -4.80 -24.60
CA VAL A 198 -30.93 -5.36 -25.76
C VAL A 198 -31.26 -4.49 -26.96
N ASN A 199 -30.25 -3.83 -27.54
CA ASN A 199 -30.40 -3.05 -28.76
C ASN A 199 -29.70 -3.77 -29.92
N HIS A 200 -30.40 -3.92 -31.04
CA HIS A 200 -29.81 -4.44 -32.28
C HIS A 200 -29.12 -3.29 -33.02
N THR A 201 -27.80 -3.32 -33.09
CA THR A 201 -27.01 -2.37 -33.89
C THR A 201 -26.54 -3.00 -35.19
N SER A 202 -26.12 -2.18 -36.16
CA SER A 202 -25.59 -2.63 -37.45
C SER A 202 -24.34 -3.53 -37.36
N HIS A 203 -23.69 -3.59 -36.18
CA HIS A 203 -22.51 -4.42 -35.90
C HIS A 203 -22.81 -5.62 -34.97
N GLY A 204 -24.08 -5.90 -34.66
CA GLY A 204 -24.50 -7.01 -33.80
C GLY A 204 -25.41 -6.58 -32.64
N THR A 205 -25.76 -7.55 -31.79
CA THR A 205 -26.61 -7.36 -30.61
C THR A 205 -25.75 -6.88 -29.44
N MET A 206 -25.97 -5.65 -28.94
CA MET A 206 -25.24 -5.10 -27.79
C MET A 206 -26.19 -4.73 -26.65
N MET A 207 -25.77 -4.98 -25.41
CA MET A 207 -26.49 -4.52 -24.23
C MET A 207 -26.15 -3.06 -23.92
N VAL A 208 -27.17 -2.21 -23.83
CA VAL A 208 -27.02 -0.78 -23.51
C VAL A 208 -27.74 -0.48 -22.20
N ALA A 209 -27.19 0.42 -21.37
CA ALA A 209 -27.89 0.90 -20.18
C ALA A 209 -29.27 1.44 -20.57
N SER A 210 -30.32 1.03 -19.87
CA SER A 210 -31.67 1.51 -20.14
C SER A 210 -31.79 2.98 -19.71
N PRO A 211 -31.84 3.97 -20.64
CA PRO A 211 -31.87 5.39 -20.26
C PRO A 211 -33.23 5.77 -19.66
N SER A 212 -34.27 5.02 -20.01
CA SER A 212 -35.45 4.81 -19.20
C SER A 212 -35.25 3.52 -18.42
N LEU A 213 -34.99 3.56 -17.11
CA LEU A 213 -35.54 2.50 -16.26
C LEU A 213 -37.03 2.49 -16.64
N ASP A 214 -37.54 1.49 -17.36
CA ASP A 214 -38.81 1.62 -18.09
C ASP A 214 -39.99 1.76 -17.11
N PHE A 215 -40.24 2.99 -16.67
CA PHE A 215 -41.39 3.41 -15.88
C PHE A 215 -42.63 3.60 -16.79
N THR A 216 -42.51 3.28 -18.08
CA THR A 216 -43.42 3.67 -19.16
C THR A 216 -43.92 2.51 -20.02
N ASP A 217 -43.81 1.27 -19.52
CA ASP A 217 -44.48 0.10 -20.11
C ASP A 217 -45.94 0.48 -20.47
N SER A 218 -46.37 0.14 -21.68
CA SER A 218 -47.72 0.44 -22.18
C SER A 218 -48.83 -0.15 -21.29
N ALA A 219 -48.52 -1.20 -20.51
CA ALA A 219 -49.40 -1.74 -19.47
C ALA A 219 -49.60 -0.76 -18.29
N VAL A 220 -48.59 0.06 -17.97
CA VAL A 220 -48.60 1.06 -16.88
C VAL A 220 -49.37 2.32 -17.29
N ARG A 221 -49.39 2.67 -18.58
CA ARG A 221 -50.16 3.82 -19.11
C ARG A 221 -51.68 3.60 -19.07
N LYS A 222 -52.15 2.35 -19.23
CA LYS A 222 -53.59 2.02 -19.18
C LYS A 222 -54.21 2.15 -17.79
N VAL A 223 -53.38 2.24 -16.74
CA VAL A 223 -53.80 2.37 -15.32
C VAL A 223 -53.51 3.79 -14.79
N GLY A 224 -53.34 4.78 -15.68
CA GLY A 224 -53.04 6.17 -15.34
C GLY A 224 -54.13 6.97 -14.59
N LYS A 225 -55.12 6.30 -13.97
CA LYS A 225 -56.24 6.97 -13.27
C LYS A 225 -56.34 6.74 -11.76
N LEU A 226 -55.46 5.97 -11.10
CA LEU A 226 -55.57 5.72 -9.65
C LEU A 226 -54.22 5.87 -8.90
N LEU A 227 -54.13 6.94 -8.09
CA LEU A 227 -52.93 7.40 -7.36
C LEU A 227 -52.85 6.82 -5.93
N LYS A 228 -51.78 6.05 -5.66
CA LYS A 228 -51.01 5.87 -4.38
C LYS A 228 -50.01 4.70 -4.51
N GLN A 229 -50.35 3.66 -5.27
CA GLN A 229 -49.47 2.50 -5.56
C GLN A 229 -48.24 2.87 -6.43
N PHE A 230 -48.34 3.91 -7.26
CA PHE A 230 -47.29 4.32 -8.20
C PHE A 230 -45.98 4.77 -7.51
N SER A 231 -46.08 5.51 -6.39
CA SER A 231 -44.92 5.96 -5.59
C SER A 231 -44.08 4.78 -5.05
N LYS A 232 -44.78 3.74 -4.56
CA LYS A 232 -44.14 2.53 -4.04
C LYS A 232 -43.44 1.74 -5.14
N GLN A 233 -44.01 1.69 -6.34
CA GLN A 233 -43.47 0.94 -7.47
C GLN A 233 -42.25 1.63 -8.11
N VAL A 234 -42.28 2.97 -8.28
CA VAL A 234 -41.14 3.76 -8.78
C VAL A 234 -39.93 3.65 -7.84
N GLY A 235 -40.13 3.79 -6.52
CA GLY A 235 -39.05 3.60 -5.54
C GLY A 235 -38.49 2.17 -5.54
N LEU A 236 -39.31 1.16 -5.84
CA LEU A 236 -38.87 -0.23 -5.88
C LEU A 236 -37.96 -0.54 -7.08
N TYR A 237 -38.20 0.08 -8.24
CA TYR A 237 -37.29 0.00 -9.39
C TYR A 237 -35.95 0.67 -9.12
N ALA A 238 -35.93 1.83 -8.46
CA ALA A 238 -34.69 2.49 -8.06
C ALA A 238 -33.87 1.62 -7.08
N MET A 239 -34.55 0.94 -6.15
CA MET A 239 -33.92 -0.02 -5.24
C MET A 239 -33.38 -1.27 -5.97
N VAL A 240 -34.06 -1.76 -7.01
CA VAL A 240 -33.54 -2.84 -7.87
C VAL A 240 -32.27 -2.38 -8.57
N ALA A 241 -32.29 -1.23 -9.24
CA ALA A 241 -31.10 -0.69 -9.92
C ALA A 241 -29.91 -0.50 -8.97
N SER A 242 -30.17 0.05 -7.78
CA SER A 242 -29.16 0.20 -6.73
C SER A 242 -28.59 -1.15 -6.28
N SER A 243 -29.44 -2.16 -6.04
CA SER A 243 -29.01 -3.52 -5.64
C SER A 243 -28.23 -4.21 -6.76
N THR A 244 -28.66 -4.03 -8.02
CA THR A 244 -27.98 -4.53 -9.22
C THR A 244 -26.57 -3.98 -9.33
N LEU A 245 -26.39 -2.65 -9.24
CA LEU A 245 -25.07 -2.03 -9.27
C LEU A 245 -24.19 -2.53 -8.12
N ARG A 246 -24.76 -2.74 -6.93
CA ARG A 246 -24.01 -3.29 -5.79
C ARG A 246 -23.53 -4.72 -6.04
N ALA A 247 -24.37 -5.56 -6.66
CA ALA A 247 -23.99 -6.92 -7.04
C ALA A 247 -22.91 -6.92 -8.14
N ILE A 248 -23.05 -6.05 -9.15
CA ILE A 248 -22.05 -5.86 -10.21
C ILE A 248 -20.69 -5.46 -9.60
N GLN A 249 -20.67 -4.49 -8.67
CA GLN A 249 -19.43 -4.09 -7.99
C GLN A 249 -18.70 -5.30 -7.39
N PHE A 250 -19.41 -6.18 -6.67
CA PHE A 250 -18.79 -7.36 -6.07
C PHE A 250 -18.29 -8.35 -7.12
N LEU A 251 -19.07 -8.61 -8.16
CA LEU A 251 -18.65 -9.47 -9.28
C LEU A 251 -17.37 -8.95 -9.95
N LEU A 252 -17.30 -7.66 -10.24
CA LEU A 252 -16.12 -7.01 -10.84
C LEU A 252 -14.88 -7.09 -9.95
N LEU A 253 -15.04 -7.10 -8.62
CA LEU A 253 -13.93 -7.31 -7.69
C LEU A 253 -13.40 -8.75 -7.70
N GLN A 254 -14.22 -9.73 -8.04
CA GLN A 254 -13.84 -11.15 -8.05
C GLN A 254 -13.31 -11.63 -9.41
N ASP A 255 -13.87 -11.13 -10.51
CA ASP A 255 -13.50 -11.53 -11.86
C ASP A 255 -13.28 -10.34 -12.79
N LYS A 256 -12.01 -10.11 -13.14
CA LYS A 256 -11.57 -9.06 -14.05
C LYS A 256 -12.01 -9.28 -15.50
N THR A 257 -12.30 -10.50 -15.91
CA THR A 257 -12.69 -10.81 -17.30
C THR A 257 -14.05 -10.24 -17.66
N LEU A 258 -14.90 -10.01 -16.66
CA LEU A 258 -16.23 -9.41 -16.81
C LEU A 258 -16.16 -7.96 -17.32
N VAL A 259 -15.04 -7.25 -17.10
CA VAL A 259 -14.85 -5.88 -17.60
C VAL A 259 -14.75 -5.84 -19.12
N THR A 260 -14.18 -6.87 -19.73
CA THR A 260 -13.87 -6.92 -21.17
C THR A 260 -14.89 -7.75 -21.96
N ASN A 261 -16.11 -7.91 -21.46
CA ASN A 261 -17.15 -8.69 -22.14
C ASN A 261 -17.53 -8.01 -23.47
N PRO A 262 -17.33 -8.67 -24.64
CA PRO A 262 -17.55 -8.04 -25.94
C PRO A 262 -19.02 -7.69 -26.24
N LEU A 263 -19.98 -8.27 -25.50
CA LEU A 263 -21.41 -8.02 -25.68
C LEU A 263 -21.94 -6.87 -24.81
N CYS A 264 -21.10 -6.28 -23.96
CA CYS A 264 -21.48 -5.27 -22.97
C CYS A 264 -20.37 -4.24 -22.71
N ASP A 265 -20.62 -2.96 -23.04
CA ASP A 265 -19.78 -1.85 -22.57
C ASP A 265 -20.16 -1.46 -21.13
N ILE A 266 -19.62 -2.20 -20.16
CA ILE A 266 -19.89 -1.96 -18.73
C ILE A 266 -19.44 -0.57 -18.26
N ILE A 267 -18.40 -0.02 -18.89
CA ILE A 267 -17.88 1.31 -18.56
C ILE A 267 -18.89 2.37 -18.98
N GLN A 268 -19.51 2.23 -20.17
CA GLN A 268 -20.58 3.11 -20.61
C GLN A 268 -21.82 3.00 -19.72
N ILE A 269 -22.17 1.78 -19.29
CA ILE A 269 -23.32 1.59 -18.38
C ILE A 269 -23.09 2.31 -17.05
N ILE A 270 -21.91 2.13 -16.47
CA ILE A 270 -21.52 2.81 -15.22
C ILE A 270 -21.52 4.33 -15.41
N TYR A 271 -20.99 4.83 -16.54
CA TYR A 271 -21.04 6.25 -16.89
C TYR A 271 -22.48 6.79 -16.87
N THR A 272 -23.42 6.10 -17.53
CA THR A 272 -24.83 6.49 -17.54
C THR A 272 -25.42 6.59 -16.13
N PHE A 273 -25.18 5.61 -15.26
CA PHE A 273 -25.70 5.64 -13.88
C PHE A 273 -25.00 6.67 -12.98
N ILE A 274 -23.70 6.94 -13.18
CA ILE A 274 -22.97 7.98 -12.44
C ILE A 274 -23.53 9.36 -12.75
N PHE A 275 -23.92 9.63 -14.00
CA PHE A 275 -24.41 10.95 -14.41
C PHE A 275 -25.93 11.01 -14.61
N MET A 276 -26.64 9.96 -14.22
CA MET A 276 -28.10 9.90 -14.25
C MET A 276 -28.69 11.04 -13.40
N HIS A 277 -29.66 11.74 -13.96
CA HIS A 277 -30.37 12.85 -13.33
C HIS A 277 -29.47 13.97 -12.76
N VAL A 278 -28.24 14.11 -13.24
CA VAL A 278 -27.44 15.32 -13.01
C VAL A 278 -28.04 16.43 -13.87
N SER A 279 -28.67 17.41 -13.22
CA SER A 279 -29.27 18.57 -13.91
C SER A 279 -29.33 19.78 -12.99
N VAL A 280 -29.50 20.96 -13.59
CA VAL A 280 -29.73 22.22 -12.87
C VAL A 280 -30.89 22.11 -11.88
N GLN A 281 -31.98 21.43 -12.28
CA GLN A 281 -33.18 21.25 -11.45
C GLN A 281 -32.96 20.26 -10.32
N ALA A 282 -32.15 19.21 -10.54
CA ALA A 282 -31.85 18.22 -9.51
C ALA A 282 -30.93 18.79 -8.42
N TYR A 283 -30.05 19.73 -8.78
CA TYR A 283 -29.08 20.36 -7.87
C TYR A 283 -29.44 21.79 -7.46
N SER A 284 -30.60 22.32 -7.88
CA SER A 284 -31.10 23.59 -7.35
C SER A 284 -31.61 23.37 -5.92
N THR A 285 -31.02 24.08 -4.96
CA THR A 285 -31.53 24.08 -3.59
C THR A 285 -32.96 24.63 -3.58
N MET A 286 -33.88 23.91 -2.92
CA MET A 286 -35.22 24.44 -2.65
C MET A 286 -35.08 25.70 -1.78
N GLY A 287 -35.18 26.87 -2.40
CA GLY A 287 -35.52 28.14 -1.79
C GLY A 287 -34.56 28.68 -0.73
N ALA A 288 -33.49 29.35 -1.17
CA ALA A 288 -33.09 30.56 -0.47
C ALA A 288 -34.28 31.54 -0.53
N LYS A 289 -35.02 31.70 0.57
CA LYS A 289 -35.93 32.84 0.71
C LYS A 289 -35.05 34.09 0.78
N VAL A 290 -34.86 34.73 -0.37
CA VAL A 290 -34.40 36.11 -0.44
C VAL A 290 -35.45 36.97 0.27
N PRO A 291 -35.09 37.79 1.27
CA PRO A 291 -36.01 38.78 1.80
C PRO A 291 -36.13 39.89 0.75
N THR A 292 -37.15 39.82 -0.10
CA THR A 292 -37.50 40.94 -0.97
C THR A 292 -38.06 42.07 -0.08
N ALA A 293 -37.27 43.12 0.09
CA ALA A 293 -37.76 44.40 0.58
C ALA A 293 -38.79 44.92 -0.43
N SER A 294 -40.07 44.84 -0.09
CA SER A 294 -41.13 45.47 -0.87
C SER A 294 -41.31 46.91 -0.41
N THR A 295 -40.97 47.83 -1.30
CA THR A 295 -41.23 49.26 -1.23
C THR A 295 -42.73 49.53 -1.09
N SER A 296 -43.04 50.52 -0.25
CA SER A 296 -44.36 51.04 0.09
C SER A 296 -45.21 51.47 -1.11
N THR A 297 -46.49 51.11 -1.10
CA THR A 297 -47.58 51.99 -1.58
C THR A 297 -48.89 51.64 -0.88
N SER A 298 -49.64 52.69 -0.55
CA SER A 298 -50.82 52.76 0.30
C SER A 298 -52.12 52.27 -0.35
N SER A 299 -53.01 51.62 0.41
CA SER A 299 -54.42 52.04 0.59
C SER A 299 -55.26 51.09 1.48
N GLN A 300 -55.92 51.71 2.46
CA GLN A 300 -57.30 51.52 2.97
C GLN A 300 -57.75 50.24 3.75
N THR A 301 -57.98 50.50 5.07
CA THR A 301 -59.18 50.20 5.91
C THR A 301 -59.56 48.77 6.38
N ARG A 302 -59.23 48.47 7.68
CA ARG A 302 -60.05 48.01 8.85
C ARG A 302 -61.12 46.86 8.73
N PRO A 303 -61.55 46.21 9.86
CA PRO A 303 -60.81 45.66 11.02
C PRO A 303 -61.38 44.31 11.59
N GLY A 304 -60.68 43.69 12.56
CA GLY A 304 -61.23 42.68 13.51
C GLY A 304 -60.47 41.35 13.47
N HIS A 305 -60.04 40.68 14.54
CA HIS A 305 -60.28 40.78 15.98
C HIS A 305 -59.00 40.38 16.76
N LEU A 306 -58.82 40.97 17.94
CA LEU A 306 -57.73 40.76 18.89
C LEU A 306 -58.00 39.62 19.88
N ARG A 307 -56.88 39.03 20.36
CA ARG A 307 -56.54 38.55 21.74
C ARG A 307 -56.21 37.05 21.87
N PRO A 308 -55.41 36.65 22.88
CA PRO A 308 -54.15 37.25 23.33
C PRO A 308 -53.03 36.20 23.60
N ARG A 309 -51.80 36.69 23.71
CA ARG A 309 -50.56 35.99 24.05
C ARG A 309 -50.18 36.30 25.50
N VAL A 310 -49.84 35.31 26.35
CA VAL A 310 -48.83 35.43 27.43
C VAL A 310 -48.41 34.01 27.96
N PRO A 311 -47.36 33.82 28.80
CA PRO A 311 -46.00 33.41 28.39
C PRO A 311 -45.42 32.19 29.18
N SER A 312 -44.25 31.66 28.78
CA SER A 312 -43.09 31.39 29.69
C SER A 312 -42.02 30.51 29.02
N GLN A 313 -40.76 30.90 29.22
CA GLN A 313 -39.51 30.21 28.86
C GLN A 313 -39.13 29.15 29.94
N PRO A 314 -37.87 28.66 30.03
CA PRO A 314 -36.98 27.99 29.08
C PRO A 314 -36.51 26.61 29.62
N ILE A 315 -36.08 25.66 28.78
CA ILE A 315 -35.26 24.53 29.27
C ILE A 315 -34.06 24.28 28.34
N ARG A 316 -32.87 24.31 28.96
CA ARG A 316 -31.52 24.12 28.42
C ARG A 316 -31.32 22.73 27.79
N PRO A 317 -30.43 22.59 26.79
CA PRO A 317 -29.90 21.31 26.36
C PRO A 317 -28.71 20.88 27.25
N VAL A 318 -28.72 19.62 27.71
CA VAL A 318 -27.59 18.97 28.37
C VAL A 318 -26.97 17.96 27.41
N LEU A 319 -25.71 18.21 27.06
CA LEU A 319 -24.80 17.29 26.39
C LEU A 319 -24.53 16.05 27.24
N THR A 320 -24.34 14.89 26.59
CA THR A 320 -23.31 13.93 27.01
C THR A 320 -22.74 13.19 25.79
N TRP A 321 -21.43 13.38 25.58
CA TRP A 321 -20.59 12.66 24.62
C TRP A 321 -20.21 11.28 25.18
N ARG A 322 -20.27 10.24 24.34
CA ARG A 322 -19.45 9.04 24.50
C ARG A 322 -18.96 8.54 23.13
N THR A 323 -17.66 8.63 22.96
CA THR A 323 -16.83 8.11 21.87
C THR A 323 -16.84 6.57 21.83
N LYS A 324 -16.81 5.99 20.63
CA LYS A 324 -16.46 4.58 20.37
C LYS A 324 -15.63 4.46 19.10
N THR A 325 -14.34 4.20 19.30
CA THR A 325 -13.45 3.27 18.57
C THR A 325 -13.81 2.89 17.13
N LEU A 326 -12.90 3.25 16.21
CA LEU A 326 -12.86 2.80 14.81
C LEU A 326 -12.98 1.26 14.71
N LYS A 327 -13.92 0.82 13.88
CA LYS A 327 -13.96 -0.52 13.27
C LYS A 327 -13.71 -0.36 11.76
N PRO A 328 -13.12 -1.36 11.08
CA PRO A 328 -12.98 -1.33 9.63
C PRO A 328 -14.36 -1.12 9.01
N ALA A 329 -14.42 -0.28 7.97
CA ALA A 329 -15.67 0.13 7.31
C ALA A 329 -16.43 -1.10 6.78
N GLY A 330 -17.33 -1.62 7.61
CA GLY A 330 -18.27 -2.68 7.26
C GLY A 330 -19.29 -2.13 6.28
N LEU A 331 -19.18 -2.57 5.04
CA LEU A 331 -20.20 -2.43 4.00
C LEU A 331 -21.40 -3.34 4.36
N MET A 332 -22.15 -3.00 5.41
CA MET A 332 -23.46 -3.60 5.69
C MET A 332 -24.50 -2.49 5.74
N SER A 333 -25.43 -2.50 4.77
CA SER A 333 -26.63 -1.66 4.78
C SER A 333 -27.53 -2.14 5.92
N SER A 334 -27.49 -1.45 7.05
CA SER A 334 -28.45 -1.67 8.14
C SER A 334 -29.78 -1.02 7.78
N ASP A 335 -30.71 -1.78 7.18
CA ASP A 335 -32.09 -1.37 6.88
C ASP A 335 -32.92 -1.26 8.17
N SER A 336 -32.78 -0.15 8.90
CA SER A 336 -33.70 0.25 9.97
C SER A 336 -34.55 1.44 9.50
N GLU A 337 -35.50 1.21 8.59
CA GLU A 337 -36.39 2.25 8.05
C GLU A 337 -37.89 1.93 8.27
N LEU A 338 -38.32 1.62 9.50
CA LEU A 338 -39.74 1.62 9.86
C LEU A 338 -39.98 2.26 11.23
N SER A 339 -39.68 3.55 11.35
CA SER A 339 -40.44 4.49 12.17
C SER A 339 -40.05 5.90 11.74
N ASP A 340 -41.02 6.64 11.20
CA ASP A 340 -41.30 8.06 11.51
C ASP A 340 -42.09 8.72 10.37
N SER A 341 -43.34 9.05 10.68
CA SER A 341 -44.19 10.13 10.14
C SER A 341 -44.19 10.36 8.61
N GLU A 342 -45.22 9.84 7.93
CA GLU A 342 -45.51 10.02 6.50
C GLU A 342 -45.90 11.47 6.09
N SER A 343 -44.95 12.42 6.15
CA SER A 343 -45.16 13.76 5.58
C SER A 343 -43.90 14.43 5.02
N ILE A 344 -43.00 13.67 4.37
CA ILE A 344 -41.84 14.26 3.68
C ILE A 344 -42.07 14.32 2.16
N SER A 345 -41.92 15.52 1.60
CA SER A 345 -42.02 15.88 0.18
C SER A 345 -41.39 14.86 -0.78
N PHE A 346 -42.11 14.53 -1.86
CA PHE A 346 -41.75 13.60 -2.95
C PHE A 346 -40.32 13.81 -3.49
N ASN A 347 -39.81 15.05 -3.48
CA ASN A 347 -38.47 15.39 -3.97
C ASN A 347 -37.33 14.79 -3.12
N SER A 348 -37.52 14.66 -1.80
CA SER A 348 -36.49 14.16 -0.88
C SER A 348 -36.24 12.65 -0.99
N ARG A 349 -37.28 11.87 -1.32
CA ARG A 349 -37.19 10.41 -1.48
C ARG A 349 -36.47 10.07 -2.78
N LYS A 350 -36.86 10.74 -3.88
CA LYS A 350 -36.20 10.62 -5.18
C LYS A 350 -34.70 10.97 -5.08
N GLN A 351 -34.37 12.08 -4.43
CA GLN A 351 -32.97 12.49 -4.23
C GLN A 351 -32.15 11.46 -3.45
N ARG A 352 -32.73 10.81 -2.43
CA ARG A 352 -32.07 9.72 -1.69
C ARG A 352 -31.83 8.49 -2.56
N ASP A 353 -32.82 8.11 -3.37
CA ASP A 353 -32.72 6.96 -4.27
C ASP A 353 -31.67 7.21 -5.38
N ASP A 354 -31.67 8.40 -5.99
CA ASP A 354 -30.66 8.83 -6.96
C ASP A 354 -29.24 8.82 -6.35
N SER A 355 -29.11 9.30 -5.11
CA SER A 355 -27.83 9.28 -4.37
C SER A 355 -27.32 7.84 -4.16
N LYS A 356 -28.20 6.90 -3.79
CA LYS A 356 -27.85 5.47 -3.60
C LYS A 356 -27.41 4.83 -4.91
N ILE A 357 -28.10 5.10 -6.02
CA ILE A 357 -27.73 4.62 -7.35
C ILE A 357 -26.36 5.17 -7.74
N ARG A 358 -26.14 6.48 -7.56
CA ARG A 358 -24.86 7.12 -7.90
C ARG A 358 -23.69 6.55 -7.10
N ILE A 359 -23.87 6.34 -5.79
CA ILE A 359 -22.84 5.73 -4.93
C ILE A 359 -22.48 4.33 -5.43
N ASN A 360 -23.46 3.48 -5.72
CA ASN A 360 -23.16 2.11 -6.17
C ASN A 360 -22.52 2.09 -7.58
N ALA A 361 -22.88 3.02 -8.47
CA ALA A 361 -22.23 3.17 -9.75
C ALA A 361 -20.76 3.63 -9.60
N LEU A 362 -20.49 4.61 -8.73
CA LEU A 362 -19.13 5.04 -8.38
C LEU A 362 -18.30 3.90 -7.79
N LEU A 363 -18.91 3.07 -6.93
CA LEU A 363 -18.25 1.88 -6.39
C LEU A 363 -17.90 0.85 -7.48
N CYS A 364 -18.75 0.68 -8.50
CA CYS A 364 -18.41 -0.14 -9.67
C CYS A 364 -17.20 0.42 -10.42
N LEU A 365 -17.16 1.73 -10.66
CA LEU A 365 -16.02 2.38 -11.29
C LEU A 365 -14.73 2.18 -10.48
N ALA A 366 -14.81 2.35 -9.17
CA ALA A 366 -13.68 2.10 -8.26
C ALA A 366 -13.23 0.63 -8.26
N ALA A 367 -14.15 -0.33 -8.41
CA ALA A 367 -13.83 -1.75 -8.54
C ALA A 367 -13.07 -2.04 -9.86
N ILE A 368 -13.51 -1.44 -10.97
CA ILE A 368 -12.80 -1.55 -12.26
C ILE A 368 -11.40 -0.94 -12.16
N ALA A 369 -11.29 0.24 -11.53
CA ALA A 369 -10.00 0.92 -11.36
C ALA A 369 -8.98 0.07 -10.57
N LYS A 370 -9.43 -0.66 -9.54
CA LYS A 370 -8.58 -1.53 -8.73
C LYS A 370 -8.20 -2.84 -9.42
N THR A 371 -9.12 -3.45 -10.17
CA THR A 371 -8.92 -4.79 -10.74
C THR A 371 -8.36 -4.77 -12.16
N SER A 372 -8.77 -3.77 -12.96
CA SER A 372 -8.47 -3.65 -14.39
C SER A 372 -8.10 -2.21 -14.78
N PRO A 373 -7.11 -1.56 -14.11
CA PRO A 373 -6.77 -0.14 -14.34
C PRO A 373 -6.40 0.15 -15.79
N ARG A 374 -5.71 -0.78 -16.47
CA ARG A 374 -5.26 -0.63 -17.86
C ARG A 374 -6.41 -0.48 -18.85
N VAL A 375 -7.52 -1.19 -18.63
CA VAL A 375 -8.73 -1.07 -19.46
C VAL A 375 -9.35 0.30 -19.24
N LEU A 376 -9.40 0.76 -17.99
CA LEU A 376 -9.98 2.04 -17.63
C LEU A 376 -9.19 3.25 -18.18
N TYR A 377 -7.87 3.15 -18.33
CA TYR A 377 -7.02 4.24 -18.86
C TYR A 377 -7.49 4.79 -20.20
N ALA A 378 -8.01 3.94 -21.08
CA ALA A 378 -8.55 4.36 -22.37
C ALA A 378 -9.83 5.19 -22.23
N HIS A 379 -10.51 5.15 -21.09
CA HIS A 379 -11.80 5.80 -20.84
C HIS A 379 -11.73 6.93 -19.79
N TRP A 380 -10.53 7.32 -19.34
CA TRP A 380 -10.37 8.40 -18.36
C TRP A 380 -11.06 9.69 -18.80
N TYR A 381 -10.93 10.05 -20.08
CA TYR A 381 -11.57 11.23 -20.66
C TYR A 381 -13.10 11.26 -20.50
N LYS A 382 -13.76 10.10 -20.31
CA LYS A 382 -15.21 10.04 -20.05
C LYS A 382 -15.53 10.60 -18.66
N PHE A 383 -14.76 10.23 -17.64
CA PHE A 383 -15.04 10.57 -16.24
C PHE A 383 -14.32 11.84 -15.77
N ILE A 384 -13.19 12.14 -16.40
CA ILE A 384 -12.30 13.27 -16.14
C ILE A 384 -11.92 13.90 -17.50
N PRO A 385 -12.84 14.62 -18.15
CA PRO A 385 -12.56 15.29 -19.41
C PRO A 385 -11.59 16.46 -19.21
N ASP A 386 -10.87 16.82 -20.28
CA ASP A 386 -9.96 17.97 -20.37
C ASP A 386 -10.69 19.29 -20.68
N THR A 387 -11.94 19.40 -20.24
CA THR A 387 -12.83 20.56 -20.46
C THR A 387 -13.12 21.33 -19.17
N PHE A 388 -12.46 21.02 -18.06
CA PHE A 388 -12.76 21.60 -16.75
C PHE A 388 -12.50 23.11 -16.72
N ALA A 389 -11.49 23.60 -17.46
CA ALA A 389 -11.26 25.03 -17.60
C ALA A 389 -12.47 25.77 -18.19
N THR A 390 -13.11 25.19 -19.21
CA THR A 390 -14.33 25.75 -19.82
C THR A 390 -15.55 25.59 -18.91
N PHE A 391 -15.64 24.48 -18.18
CA PHE A 391 -16.67 24.30 -17.16
C PHE A 391 -16.60 25.43 -16.13
N LEU A 392 -15.39 25.76 -15.65
CA LEU A 392 -15.16 26.89 -14.75
C LEU A 392 -15.61 28.21 -15.35
N SER A 393 -15.20 28.56 -16.57
CA SER A 393 -15.57 29.84 -17.17
C SER A 393 -17.10 30.02 -17.27
N ASN A 394 -17.85 28.94 -17.48
CA ASN A 394 -19.31 28.99 -17.55
C ASN A 394 -19.98 29.14 -16.16
N HIS A 395 -19.29 28.71 -15.10
CA HIS A 395 -19.82 28.55 -13.75
C HIS A 395 -19.22 29.50 -12.72
N THR A 396 -18.20 30.28 -13.05
CA THR A 396 -17.65 31.34 -12.20
C THR A 396 -18.44 32.62 -12.35
N ASP A 397 -18.77 33.27 -11.23
CA ASP A 397 -19.35 34.60 -11.24
C ASP A 397 -18.25 35.65 -11.41
N THR A 398 -18.26 36.38 -12.51
CA THR A 398 -17.29 37.43 -12.84
C THR A 398 -17.66 38.79 -12.25
N SER A 399 -18.78 38.89 -11.53
CA SER A 399 -19.25 40.15 -10.93
C SER A 399 -18.57 40.50 -9.60
N SER A 400 -17.89 39.55 -8.95
CA SER A 400 -17.11 39.75 -7.72
C SER A 400 -15.61 39.86 -7.97
N SER A 401 -14.90 40.59 -7.11
CA SER A 401 -13.43 40.74 -7.15
C SER A 401 -12.66 39.43 -6.96
N GLU A 402 -13.32 38.40 -6.40
CA GLU A 402 -12.81 37.02 -6.33
C GLU A 402 -13.67 36.10 -7.20
N PRO A 403 -13.08 35.26 -8.07
CA PRO A 403 -13.82 34.30 -8.87
C PRO A 403 -14.41 33.20 -7.97
N ARG A 404 -15.72 33.23 -7.75
CA ARG A 404 -16.44 32.22 -6.97
C ARG A 404 -17.31 31.36 -7.87
N LEU A 405 -17.31 30.05 -7.60
CA LEU A 405 -18.24 29.14 -8.27
C LEU A 405 -19.68 29.49 -7.88
N THR A 406 -20.54 29.48 -8.88
CA THR A 406 -21.99 29.63 -8.71
C THR A 406 -22.53 28.59 -7.74
N ALA A 407 -23.52 29.00 -6.93
CA ALA A 407 -24.14 28.12 -5.93
C ALA A 407 -24.92 26.96 -6.57
N THR A 408 -25.48 27.19 -7.77
CA THR A 408 -26.23 26.20 -8.54
C THR A 408 -25.50 25.83 -9.82
N LEU A 409 -25.61 24.56 -10.21
CA LEU A 409 -25.10 24.08 -11.49
C LEU A 409 -25.85 24.79 -12.62
N ARG A 410 -25.15 25.32 -13.62
CA ARG A 410 -25.75 25.91 -14.81
C ARG A 410 -25.79 24.87 -15.93
N THR A 411 -26.68 25.03 -16.90
CA THR A 411 -26.62 24.23 -18.11
C THR A 411 -25.48 24.74 -18.96
N ASP A 412 -24.44 23.93 -19.10
CA ASP A 412 -23.50 24.04 -20.20
C ASP A 412 -23.64 22.79 -21.06
N ASN A 413 -23.40 22.91 -22.37
CA ASN A 413 -23.45 21.76 -23.28
C ASN A 413 -22.19 20.88 -23.13
N GLN A 414 -21.62 20.82 -21.93
CA GLN A 414 -20.38 20.10 -21.63
C GLN A 414 -20.67 18.71 -21.04
N PRO A 415 -19.77 17.74 -21.25
CA PRO A 415 -19.89 16.45 -20.59
C PRO A 415 -19.71 16.60 -19.09
N PHE A 416 -20.58 15.96 -18.32
CA PHE A 416 -20.42 15.89 -16.87
C PHE A 416 -19.18 15.10 -16.49
N SER A 417 -18.51 15.56 -15.42
CA SER A 417 -17.31 14.94 -14.88
C SER A 417 -17.50 14.55 -13.42
N LEU A 418 -16.59 13.73 -12.89
CA LEU A 418 -16.54 13.45 -11.46
C LEU A 418 -16.42 14.75 -10.64
N PHE A 419 -15.75 15.78 -11.15
CA PHE A 419 -15.67 17.09 -10.50
C PHE A 419 -17.00 17.83 -10.49
N THR A 420 -17.87 17.65 -11.50
CA THR A 420 -19.23 18.19 -11.47
C THR A 420 -20.01 17.65 -10.25
N ILE A 421 -19.90 16.34 -9.99
CA ILE A 421 -20.55 15.71 -8.83
C ILE A 421 -19.87 16.15 -7.53
N LEU A 422 -18.53 16.17 -7.47
CA LEU A 422 -17.79 16.60 -6.29
C LEU A 422 -18.10 18.04 -5.90
N LEU A 423 -18.31 18.94 -6.87
CA LEU A 423 -18.56 20.35 -6.59
C LEU A 423 -20.03 20.66 -6.28
N TYR A 424 -20.99 19.92 -6.83
CA TYR A 424 -22.41 20.32 -6.78
C TYR A 424 -23.37 19.30 -6.18
N ASP A 425 -23.00 18.03 -6.01
CA ASP A 425 -23.93 17.05 -5.44
C ASP A 425 -24.24 17.42 -3.97
N PRO A 426 -25.52 17.56 -3.60
CA PRO A 426 -25.91 17.99 -2.25
C PRO A 426 -25.58 16.94 -1.18
N THR A 427 -25.45 15.67 -1.55
CA THR A 427 -25.27 14.56 -0.62
C THR A 427 -23.78 14.32 -0.35
N ALA A 428 -23.32 14.58 0.88
CA ALA A 428 -21.91 14.42 1.26
C ALA A 428 -21.36 12.99 1.07
N SER A 429 -22.21 11.95 1.21
CA SER A 429 -21.79 10.57 0.96
C SER A 429 -21.53 10.28 -0.52
N VAL A 430 -22.23 10.96 -1.43
CA VAL A 430 -21.96 10.88 -2.88
C VAL A 430 -20.62 11.54 -3.18
N ARG A 431 -20.38 12.75 -2.66
CA ARG A 431 -19.07 13.44 -2.79
C ARG A 431 -17.92 12.62 -2.22
N SER A 432 -18.15 11.95 -1.09
CA SER A 432 -17.19 10.99 -0.50
C SER A 432 -16.92 9.79 -1.42
N ALA A 433 -17.96 9.25 -2.07
CA ALA A 433 -17.81 8.16 -3.03
C ALA A 433 -17.02 8.60 -4.28
N VAL A 434 -17.19 9.84 -4.73
CA VAL A 434 -16.37 10.41 -5.82
C VAL A 434 -14.91 10.47 -5.42
N CYS A 435 -14.58 10.99 -4.24
CA CYS A 435 -13.20 11.06 -3.76
C CYS A 435 -12.56 9.66 -3.69
N ASN A 436 -13.26 8.67 -3.14
CA ASN A 436 -12.75 7.30 -3.09
C ASN A 436 -12.56 6.68 -4.48
N THR A 437 -13.39 7.07 -5.45
CA THR A 437 -13.26 6.63 -6.86
C THR A 437 -12.05 7.27 -7.52
N LEU A 438 -11.83 8.57 -7.31
CA LEU A 438 -10.64 9.27 -7.80
C LEU A 438 -9.35 8.68 -7.21
N VAL A 439 -9.32 8.38 -5.91
CA VAL A 439 -8.20 7.66 -5.28
C VAL A 439 -7.98 6.31 -5.97
N ALA A 440 -9.03 5.51 -6.19
CA ALA A 440 -8.90 4.22 -6.85
C ALA A 440 -8.41 4.32 -8.31
N MET A 441 -8.75 5.39 -9.02
CA MET A 441 -8.28 5.64 -10.39
C MET A 441 -6.81 6.08 -10.43
N LEU A 442 -6.38 6.91 -9.48
CA LEU A 442 -5.04 7.50 -9.44
C LEU A 442 -4.01 6.56 -8.80
N ASP A 443 -4.42 5.73 -7.84
CA ASP A 443 -3.52 4.81 -7.15
C ASP A 443 -2.90 3.79 -8.12
N GLY A 444 -1.57 3.62 -8.05
CA GLY A 444 -0.81 2.77 -8.97
C GLY A 444 -0.73 3.26 -10.43
N SER A 445 -1.23 4.47 -10.74
CA SER A 445 -1.24 5.00 -12.12
C SER A 445 0.08 5.66 -12.57
N LYS A 446 1.09 5.76 -11.70
CA LYS A 446 2.39 6.43 -11.96
C LYS A 446 3.03 6.08 -13.30
N GLN A 447 3.04 4.80 -13.68
CA GLN A 447 3.62 4.37 -14.97
C GLN A 447 2.82 4.92 -16.17
N TYR A 448 1.48 4.91 -16.07
CA TYR A 448 0.62 5.47 -17.12
C TYR A 448 0.75 6.98 -17.21
N LEU A 449 0.72 7.66 -16.06
CA LEU A 449 0.84 9.11 -15.98
C LEU A 449 2.20 9.63 -16.43
N SER A 450 3.29 8.83 -16.33
CA SER A 450 4.63 9.24 -16.74
C SER A 450 4.77 9.64 -18.23
N ILE A 451 3.78 9.29 -19.07
CA ILE A 451 3.71 9.66 -20.48
C ILE A 451 3.23 11.12 -20.65
N ALA A 452 2.55 11.68 -19.66
CA ALA A 452 2.08 13.06 -19.68
C ALA A 452 3.26 14.04 -19.81
N SER A 453 3.14 14.97 -20.74
CA SER A 453 4.14 16.02 -20.96
C SER A 453 3.45 17.24 -21.55
N ASP A 454 3.70 18.40 -20.94
CA ASP A 454 3.38 19.67 -21.58
C ASP A 454 4.44 19.95 -22.66
N ARG A 455 4.03 20.39 -23.87
CA ARG A 455 4.94 20.84 -24.93
C ARG A 455 4.97 22.37 -24.97
N GLU A 456 6.13 22.93 -25.30
CA GLU A 456 6.30 24.39 -25.47
C GLU A 456 5.78 24.89 -26.83
N SER A 457 5.73 24.04 -27.87
CA SER A 457 5.29 24.41 -29.22
C SER A 457 3.86 23.96 -29.53
N LYS A 458 3.04 24.85 -30.10
CA LYS A 458 1.67 24.56 -30.52
C LYS A 458 1.67 23.72 -31.82
N SER A 459 1.07 22.54 -31.79
CA SER A 459 0.81 21.68 -32.96
C SER A 459 -0.70 21.59 -33.23
N SER A 460 -1.09 21.35 -34.49
CA SER A 460 -2.48 21.06 -34.86
C SER A 460 -2.94 19.64 -34.46
N PHE A 461 -1.99 18.77 -34.06
CA PHE A 461 -2.25 17.42 -33.58
C PHE A 461 -2.01 17.34 -32.07
N THR A 462 -3.05 17.04 -31.29
CA THR A 462 -2.93 16.80 -29.84
C THR A 462 -2.46 15.36 -29.60
N SER A 463 -1.24 15.23 -29.08
CA SER A 463 -0.69 13.92 -28.74
C SER A 463 -1.39 13.32 -27.50
N ARG A 464 -1.37 11.98 -27.34
CA ARG A 464 -1.91 11.32 -26.13
C ARG A 464 -1.22 11.80 -24.84
N SER A 465 0.06 12.15 -24.93
CA SER A 465 0.83 12.77 -23.84
C SER A 465 0.31 14.16 -23.45
N GLU A 466 -0.03 15.00 -24.44
CA GLU A 466 -0.59 16.34 -24.21
C GLU A 466 -2.01 16.26 -23.67
N GLN A 467 -2.84 15.35 -24.19
CA GLN A 467 -4.18 15.13 -23.67
C GLN A 467 -4.14 14.70 -22.18
N LEU A 468 -3.21 13.81 -21.82
CA LEU A 468 -3.06 13.38 -20.43
C LEU A 468 -2.54 14.52 -19.53
N ALA A 469 -1.65 15.36 -20.03
CA ALA A 469 -1.21 16.58 -19.32
C ALA A 469 -2.37 17.56 -19.11
N ALA A 470 -3.25 17.74 -20.12
CA ALA A 470 -4.46 18.56 -20.01
C ALA A 470 -5.44 18.01 -18.96
N ILE A 471 -5.68 16.69 -18.96
CA ILE A 471 -6.48 16.02 -17.92
C ILE A 471 -5.86 16.27 -16.54
N LEU A 472 -4.54 16.13 -16.39
CA LEU A 472 -3.86 16.34 -15.10
C LEU A 472 -3.98 17.79 -14.63
N ARG A 473 -3.82 18.78 -15.51
CA ARG A 473 -4.06 20.20 -15.20
C ARG A 473 -5.47 20.41 -14.65
N ASP A 474 -6.46 19.86 -15.34
CA ASP A 474 -7.87 19.99 -14.97
C ASP A 474 -8.19 19.28 -13.65
N VAL A 475 -7.56 18.14 -13.38
CA VAL A 475 -7.64 17.45 -12.08
C VAL A 475 -7.09 18.33 -10.96
N HIS A 476 -5.92 18.97 -11.15
CA HIS A 476 -5.34 19.86 -10.15
C HIS A 476 -6.26 21.05 -9.86
N SER A 477 -6.75 21.72 -10.90
CA SER A 477 -7.72 22.80 -10.74
C SER A 477 -9.00 22.32 -10.04
N GLY A 478 -9.55 21.18 -10.46
CA GLY A 478 -10.76 20.61 -9.86
C GLY A 478 -10.64 20.35 -8.37
N LEU A 479 -9.48 19.86 -7.91
CA LEU A 479 -9.22 19.61 -6.50
C LEU A 479 -9.03 20.90 -5.69
N VAL A 480 -8.38 21.92 -6.26
CA VAL A 480 -8.24 23.24 -5.61
C VAL A 480 -9.62 23.86 -5.38
N TYR A 481 -10.48 23.90 -6.40
CA TYR A 481 -11.83 24.44 -6.25
C TYR A 481 -12.71 23.59 -5.32
N ALA A 482 -12.53 22.27 -5.31
CA ALA A 482 -13.25 21.39 -4.38
C ALA A 482 -12.85 21.67 -2.92
N LEU A 483 -11.57 21.89 -2.62
CA LEU A 483 -11.12 22.29 -1.28
C LEU A 483 -11.72 23.62 -0.83
N LEU A 484 -11.72 24.62 -1.72
CA LEU A 484 -12.23 25.96 -1.40
C LEU A 484 -13.74 25.98 -1.16
N LYS A 485 -14.49 25.09 -1.83
CA LYS A 485 -15.96 25.04 -1.75
C LYS A 485 -16.49 24.12 -0.66
N GLU A 486 -15.79 23.04 -0.33
CA GLU A 486 -16.32 22.02 0.57
C GLU A 486 -16.33 22.48 2.03
N GLU A 487 -17.47 22.28 2.69
CA GLU A 487 -17.68 22.67 4.09
C GLU A 487 -17.62 21.47 5.04
N GLN A 488 -17.89 20.25 4.53
CA GLN A 488 -17.96 19.06 5.36
C GLN A 488 -16.56 18.51 5.67
N PRO A 489 -16.15 18.44 6.95
CA PRO A 489 -14.80 18.01 7.35
C PRO A 489 -14.39 16.63 6.80
N GLN A 490 -15.33 15.69 6.76
CA GLN A 490 -15.05 14.33 6.27
C GLN A 490 -14.76 14.30 4.77
N VAL A 491 -15.44 15.15 3.98
CA VAL A 491 -15.21 15.23 2.55
C VAL A 491 -13.91 16.00 2.26
N LEU A 492 -13.61 17.07 3.02
CA LEU A 492 -12.32 17.78 2.95
C LEU A 492 -11.13 16.83 3.13
N ILE A 493 -11.17 15.98 4.16
CA ILE A 493 -10.14 14.96 4.41
C ILE A 493 -10.00 14.00 3.21
N LEU A 494 -11.13 13.58 2.61
CA LEU A 494 -11.09 12.72 1.43
C LEU A 494 -10.56 13.43 0.18
N ILE A 495 -10.85 14.72 -0.01
CA ILE A 495 -10.27 15.53 -1.09
C ILE A 495 -8.75 15.64 -0.90
N MET A 496 -8.28 15.92 0.31
CA MET A 496 -6.85 15.92 0.64
C MET A 496 -6.19 14.56 0.36
N LYS A 497 -6.88 13.45 0.64
CA LYS A 497 -6.42 12.11 0.27
C LYS A 497 -6.31 11.91 -1.24
N VAL A 498 -7.25 12.44 -2.02
CA VAL A 498 -7.15 12.44 -3.50
C VAL A 498 -5.91 13.21 -3.94
N ILE A 499 -5.65 14.37 -3.34
CA ILE A 499 -4.46 15.19 -3.63
C ILE A 499 -3.18 14.42 -3.29
N CYS A 500 -3.06 13.80 -2.11
CA CYS A 500 -1.88 12.97 -1.77
C CYS A 500 -1.64 11.88 -2.82
N THR A 501 -2.71 11.21 -3.27
CA THR A 501 -2.63 10.12 -4.26
C THR A 501 -2.22 10.66 -5.63
N LEU A 502 -2.75 11.81 -6.03
CA LEU A 502 -2.36 12.50 -7.27
C LEU A 502 -0.87 12.85 -7.24
N VAL A 503 -0.43 13.53 -6.18
CA VAL A 503 0.95 14.02 -6.02
C VAL A 503 1.96 12.88 -6.10
N ALA A 504 1.67 11.74 -5.46
CA ALA A 504 2.55 10.57 -5.48
C ALA A 504 2.71 9.90 -6.87
N ASN A 505 1.73 10.09 -7.77
CA ASN A 505 1.68 9.42 -9.07
C ASN A 505 1.98 10.35 -10.27
N CYS A 506 1.99 11.67 -10.08
CA CYS A 506 2.11 12.65 -11.15
C CYS A 506 3.58 12.95 -11.56
N PRO A 507 3.92 13.07 -12.85
CA PRO A 507 5.27 13.42 -13.31
C PRO A 507 5.50 14.95 -13.35
N TYR A 508 5.61 15.58 -12.18
CA TYR A 508 5.79 17.04 -12.08
C TYR A 508 7.04 17.57 -12.80
N ASP A 509 8.05 16.73 -13.05
CA ASP A 509 9.23 17.07 -13.84
C ASP A 509 8.94 17.36 -15.33
N ARG A 510 7.78 16.91 -15.84
CA ARG A 510 7.37 17.05 -17.26
C ARG A 510 6.15 17.95 -17.46
N LEU A 511 5.61 18.49 -16.39
CA LEU A 511 4.44 19.36 -16.41
C LEU A 511 4.84 20.81 -16.17
N ALA A 512 3.96 21.74 -16.53
CA ALA A 512 4.11 23.14 -16.21
C ALA A 512 4.31 23.37 -14.69
N LYS A 513 5.03 24.44 -14.36
CA LYS A 513 5.24 24.88 -12.97
C LYS A 513 3.95 25.47 -12.38
N GLY A 514 3.86 25.55 -11.06
CA GLY A 514 2.76 26.21 -10.36
C GLY A 514 1.71 25.28 -9.72
N TYR A 515 1.64 24.01 -10.13
CA TYR A 515 0.65 23.08 -9.59
C TYR A 515 0.87 22.77 -8.10
N LEU A 516 2.12 22.49 -7.73
CA LEU A 516 2.47 22.13 -6.35
C LEU A 516 2.35 23.33 -5.40
N SER A 517 2.77 24.53 -5.84
CA SER A 517 2.68 25.76 -5.06
C SER A 517 1.22 26.17 -4.81
N GLN A 518 0.36 26.08 -5.83
CA GLN A 518 -1.08 26.34 -5.67
C GLN A 518 -1.75 25.34 -4.69
N LEU A 519 -1.43 24.05 -4.79
CA LEU A 519 -1.94 23.04 -3.86
C LEU A 519 -1.47 23.31 -2.43
N TYR A 520 -0.20 23.61 -2.22
CA TYR A 520 0.34 23.94 -0.90
C TYR A 520 -0.40 25.12 -0.26
N GLN A 521 -0.53 26.25 -0.98
CA GLN A 521 -1.20 27.44 -0.47
C GLN A 521 -2.67 27.15 -0.10
N THR A 522 -3.38 26.43 -0.98
CA THR A 522 -4.79 26.10 -0.78
C THR A 522 -4.98 25.22 0.46
N VAL A 523 -4.15 24.19 0.62
CA VAL A 523 -4.25 23.26 1.74
C VAL A 523 -3.85 23.93 3.06
N MET A 524 -2.78 24.72 3.06
CA MET A 524 -2.33 25.45 4.25
C MET A 524 -3.35 26.50 4.74
N ALA A 525 -4.19 27.05 3.86
CA ALA A 525 -5.29 27.94 4.26
C ALA A 525 -6.29 27.29 5.23
N HIS A 526 -6.38 25.95 5.25
CA HIS A 526 -7.24 25.23 6.18
C HIS A 526 -6.62 25.01 7.57
N TRP A 527 -5.34 25.31 7.79
CA TRP A 527 -4.62 24.97 9.04
C TRP A 527 -5.23 25.56 10.32
N GLN A 528 -5.50 26.87 10.32
CA GLN A 528 -5.80 27.62 11.54
C GLN A 528 -7.15 27.25 12.17
N LYS A 529 -8.18 27.02 11.36
CA LYS A 529 -9.57 26.76 11.80
C LYS A 529 -9.97 25.27 11.77
N ALA A 530 -9.00 24.39 11.55
CA ALA A 530 -9.24 22.96 11.33
C ALA A 530 -9.29 22.13 12.62
N SER A 531 -10.10 21.06 12.58
CA SER A 531 -10.00 19.95 13.55
C SER A 531 -8.67 19.20 13.41
N THR A 532 -8.28 18.42 14.43
CA THR A 532 -7.03 17.62 14.40
C THR A 532 -6.94 16.72 13.16
N GLY A 533 -8.06 16.13 12.71
CA GLY A 533 -8.12 15.30 11.50
C GLY A 533 -7.82 16.06 10.21
N ILE A 534 -8.29 17.30 10.09
CA ILE A 534 -7.97 18.15 8.92
C ILE A 534 -6.50 18.58 8.99
N ARG A 535 -5.99 19.01 10.15
CA ARG A 535 -4.56 19.37 10.31
C ARG A 535 -3.63 18.20 9.96
N THR A 536 -3.99 16.99 10.37
CA THR A 536 -3.26 15.77 10.00
C THR A 536 -3.26 15.58 8.47
N SER A 537 -4.42 15.74 7.83
CA SER A 537 -4.55 15.59 6.37
C SER A 537 -3.80 16.70 5.60
N VAL A 538 -3.75 17.92 6.15
CA VAL A 538 -2.93 19.03 5.62
C VAL A 538 -1.46 18.64 5.60
N LEU A 539 -0.92 18.15 6.72
CA LEU A 539 0.47 17.72 6.81
C LEU A 539 0.79 16.53 5.91
N GLN A 540 -0.15 15.60 5.72
CA GLN A 540 0.01 14.49 4.77
C GLN A 540 0.19 14.99 3.35
N VAL A 541 -0.61 15.97 2.92
CA VAL A 541 -0.47 16.59 1.60
C VAL A 541 0.84 17.35 1.49
N VAL A 542 1.21 18.14 2.50
CA VAL A 542 2.48 18.87 2.52
C VAL A 542 3.67 17.91 2.43
N THR A 543 3.66 16.82 3.20
CA THR A 543 4.69 15.79 3.16
C THR A 543 4.77 15.12 1.78
N ALA A 544 3.63 14.82 1.15
CA ALA A 544 3.58 14.27 -0.20
C ALA A 544 4.15 15.24 -1.25
N ILE A 545 3.86 16.55 -1.13
CA ILE A 545 4.40 17.60 -2.00
C ILE A 545 5.92 17.68 -1.86
N LEU A 546 6.43 17.66 -0.62
CA LEU A 546 7.87 17.71 -0.34
C LEU A 546 8.61 16.46 -0.84
N ASP A 547 7.99 15.28 -0.80
CA ASP A 547 8.59 14.03 -1.30
C ASP A 547 8.67 13.96 -2.84
N THR A 548 8.06 14.92 -3.54
CA THR A 548 8.20 14.97 -5.01
C THR A 548 9.65 15.25 -5.39
N LYS A 549 10.27 14.34 -6.17
CA LYS A 549 11.63 14.51 -6.71
C LYS A 549 11.71 15.55 -7.84
N SER A 550 10.79 16.52 -7.86
CA SER A 550 10.71 17.51 -8.92
C SER A 550 11.88 18.49 -8.78
N ARG A 551 12.52 18.86 -9.90
CA ARG A 551 13.59 19.89 -9.93
C ARG A 551 12.99 21.31 -9.87
N GLN A 552 11.84 21.46 -9.22
CA GLN A 552 11.07 22.69 -9.20
C GLN A 552 11.27 23.40 -7.84
N ASP A 553 12.11 24.43 -7.81
CA ASP A 553 12.48 25.16 -6.58
C ASP A 553 11.34 26.00 -5.97
N GLU A 554 10.19 26.10 -6.65
CA GLU A 554 9.05 26.92 -6.24
C GLU A 554 8.44 26.49 -4.89
N VAL A 555 8.39 25.19 -4.62
CA VAL A 555 7.87 24.67 -3.34
C VAL A 555 8.86 24.99 -2.21
N SER A 556 10.16 24.90 -2.48
CA SER A 556 11.19 25.16 -1.47
C SER A 556 11.15 26.61 -0.99
N GLN A 557 11.11 27.56 -1.92
CA GLN A 557 10.99 28.99 -1.60
C GLN A 557 9.71 29.31 -0.82
N LEU A 558 8.60 28.68 -1.20
CA LEU A 558 7.31 28.88 -0.55
C LEU A 558 7.32 28.39 0.90
N VAL A 559 7.87 27.19 1.16
CA VAL A 559 7.95 26.63 2.51
C VAL A 559 8.89 27.45 3.39
N GLU A 560 10.04 27.90 2.87
CA GLU A 560 10.96 28.78 3.60
C GLU A 560 10.32 30.11 4.00
N SER A 561 9.46 30.67 3.13
CA SER A 561 8.70 31.89 3.40
C SER A 561 7.49 31.70 4.33
N SER A 562 7.11 30.46 4.61
CA SER A 562 5.90 30.12 5.35
C SER A 562 6.14 29.93 6.85
N SER A 563 5.09 30.10 7.66
CA SER A 563 5.11 29.81 9.10
C SER A 563 4.87 28.33 9.42
N LEU A 564 5.19 27.39 8.51
CA LEU A 564 4.91 25.96 8.67
C LEU A 564 5.56 25.38 9.92
N VAL A 565 6.85 25.66 10.15
CA VAL A 565 7.59 25.16 11.32
C VAL A 565 6.97 25.67 12.61
N ASP A 566 6.72 26.98 12.72
CA ASP A 566 6.12 27.57 13.91
C ASP A 566 4.70 27.01 14.14
N SER A 567 3.91 26.87 13.08
CA SER A 567 2.57 26.26 13.12
C SER A 567 2.59 24.82 13.65
N MET A 568 3.56 24.00 13.21
CA MET A 568 3.73 22.62 13.67
C MET A 568 4.15 22.56 15.14
N LEU A 569 5.05 23.45 15.57
CA LEU A 569 5.49 23.53 16.98
C LEU A 569 4.35 23.96 17.90
N GLU A 570 3.54 24.94 17.48
CA GLU A 570 2.32 25.33 18.22
C GLU A 570 1.35 24.14 18.35
N ALA A 571 1.17 23.35 17.28
CA ALA A 571 0.31 22.18 17.31
C ALA A 571 0.85 21.04 18.19
N CYS A 572 2.17 20.91 18.37
CA CYS A 572 2.75 19.96 19.33
C CYS A 572 2.35 20.26 20.78
N HIS A 573 2.22 21.55 21.13
CA HIS A 573 1.87 22.00 22.48
C HIS A 573 0.35 22.17 22.70
N ALA A 574 -0.48 21.83 21.71
CA ALA A 574 -1.92 21.92 21.85
C ALA A 574 -2.44 21.07 23.03
N PRO A 575 -3.45 21.55 23.79
CA PRO A 575 -4.00 20.83 24.95
C PRO A 575 -4.62 19.47 24.56
N GLU A 576 -5.13 19.39 23.33
CA GLU A 576 -5.60 18.15 22.71
C GLU A 576 -4.39 17.35 22.18
N ARG A 577 -3.78 16.52 23.03
CA ARG A 577 -2.65 15.64 22.67
C ARG A 577 -3.11 14.47 21.77
N ASP A 578 -3.51 14.76 20.53
CA ASP A 578 -3.83 13.74 19.53
C ASP A 578 -2.53 13.09 19.00
N GLY A 579 -2.33 11.80 19.29
CA GLY A 579 -1.16 11.05 18.86
C GLY A 579 -0.99 11.01 17.34
N ARG A 580 -2.08 10.99 16.56
CA ARG A 580 -2.02 10.91 15.09
C ARG A 580 -1.43 12.18 14.48
N LEU A 581 -1.88 13.34 14.96
CA LEU A 581 -1.36 14.62 14.49
C LEU A 581 0.12 14.75 14.82
N ARG A 582 0.53 14.34 16.02
CA ARG A 582 1.93 14.43 16.46
C ARG A 582 2.86 13.50 15.70
N ILE A 583 2.42 12.27 15.39
CA ILE A 583 3.17 11.37 14.50
C ILE A 583 3.38 12.05 13.14
N GLU A 584 2.31 12.62 12.56
CA GLU A 584 2.39 13.29 11.27
C GLU A 584 3.30 14.53 11.31
N ILE A 585 3.27 15.31 12.38
CA ILE A 585 4.20 16.45 12.57
C ILE A 585 5.66 15.98 12.47
N TRP A 586 6.03 14.90 13.16
CA TRP A 586 7.39 14.37 13.10
C TRP A 586 7.73 13.75 11.74
N GLN A 587 6.75 13.17 11.03
CA GLN A 587 6.94 12.70 9.66
C GLN A 587 7.18 13.87 8.70
N THR A 588 6.46 14.97 8.83
CA THR A 588 6.69 16.19 8.06
C THR A 588 8.05 16.80 8.39
N PHE A 589 8.47 16.85 9.67
CA PHE A 589 9.82 17.29 10.04
C PHE A 589 10.90 16.37 9.46
N SER A 590 10.68 15.05 9.43
CA SER A 590 11.60 14.10 8.79
C SER A 590 11.76 14.39 7.30
N MET A 591 10.68 14.78 6.63
CA MET A 591 10.71 15.15 5.21
C MET A 591 11.41 16.50 5.00
N LEU A 592 11.09 17.51 5.82
CA LEU A 592 11.76 18.82 5.78
C LEU A 592 13.26 18.69 6.05
N ALA A 593 13.70 17.79 6.93
CA ALA A 593 15.12 17.56 7.15
C ALA A 593 15.84 17.07 5.88
N LYS A 594 15.18 16.23 5.08
CA LYS A 594 15.74 15.68 3.83
C LYS A 594 15.73 16.68 2.68
N THR A 595 14.70 17.51 2.59
CA THR A 595 14.47 18.38 1.43
C THR A 595 14.89 19.83 1.67
N GLN A 596 14.83 20.29 2.92
CA GLN A 596 15.09 21.68 3.34
C GLN A 596 15.90 21.72 4.64
N PHE A 597 17.05 21.06 4.63
CA PHE A 597 17.91 20.95 5.81
C PHE A 597 18.23 22.31 6.45
N ALA A 598 18.55 23.34 5.65
CA ALA A 598 18.90 24.66 6.15
C ALA A 598 17.79 25.32 6.99
N LEU A 599 16.51 25.11 6.63
CA LEU A 599 15.37 25.63 7.37
C LEU A 599 15.27 24.97 8.75
N VAL A 600 15.33 23.64 8.79
CA VAL A 600 15.26 22.85 10.04
C VAL A 600 16.48 23.14 10.91
N PHE A 601 17.67 23.24 10.33
CA PHE A 601 18.91 23.53 11.04
C PHE A 601 18.89 24.90 11.74
N LYS A 602 18.34 25.93 11.09
CA LYS A 602 18.13 27.25 11.70
C LYS A 602 17.08 27.20 12.83
N ALA A 603 16.04 26.38 12.68
CA ALA A 603 14.96 26.26 13.65
C ALA A 603 15.22 25.27 14.80
N TRP A 604 16.36 24.55 14.82
CA TRP A 604 16.65 23.49 15.78
C TRP A 604 16.45 23.92 17.25
N SER A 605 16.85 25.15 17.61
CA SER A 605 16.68 25.66 18.98
C SER A 605 15.23 25.68 19.45
N LYS A 606 14.29 25.94 18.55
CA LYS A 606 12.84 25.88 18.82
C LYS A 606 12.34 24.42 18.83
N ILE A 607 12.84 23.60 17.90
CA ILE A 607 12.41 22.20 17.71
C ILE A 607 12.83 21.31 18.89
N ASN A 608 14.02 21.56 19.47
CA ASN A 608 14.62 20.69 20.49
C ASN A 608 13.72 20.47 21.72
N CYS A 609 12.98 21.50 22.16
CA CYS A 609 12.05 21.38 23.29
C CYS A 609 10.90 20.40 22.98
N CYS A 610 10.23 20.60 21.83
CA CYS A 610 9.19 19.68 21.35
C CYS A 610 9.72 18.25 21.14
N PHE A 611 10.95 18.12 20.65
CA PHE A 611 11.60 16.84 20.41
C PHE A 611 11.82 16.06 21.71
N GLU A 612 12.31 16.74 22.75
CA GLU A 612 12.47 16.16 24.08
C GLU A 612 11.13 15.71 24.69
N GLU A 613 10.07 16.51 24.55
CA GLU A 613 8.72 16.11 24.97
C GLU A 613 8.22 14.88 24.21
N ALA A 614 8.50 14.79 22.90
CA ALA A 614 8.07 13.67 22.07
C ALA A 614 8.80 12.36 22.37
N LEU A 615 10.09 12.41 22.74
CA LEU A 615 10.84 11.24 23.18
C LEU A 615 10.41 10.73 24.56
N ASN A 616 9.80 11.57 25.38
CA ASN A 616 9.25 11.19 26.68
C ASN A 616 7.76 10.84 26.62
N ASP A 617 7.20 10.68 25.41
CA ASP A 617 5.76 10.45 25.25
C ASP A 617 5.35 9.03 25.66
N SER A 618 4.15 8.91 26.22
CA SER A 618 3.53 7.61 26.51
C SER A 618 3.27 6.77 25.24
N ASP A 619 2.96 7.39 24.11
CA ASP A 619 2.72 6.70 22.84
C ASP A 619 4.05 6.36 22.18
N THR A 620 4.32 5.06 22.08
CA THR A 620 5.52 4.51 21.44
C THR A 620 5.66 4.99 19.99
N SER A 621 4.54 5.15 19.27
CA SER A 621 4.55 5.56 17.87
C SER A 621 5.07 6.99 17.70
N VAL A 622 4.80 7.87 18.67
CA VAL A 622 5.32 9.24 18.68
C VAL A 622 6.82 9.24 18.93
N ARG A 623 7.29 8.47 19.92
CA ARG A 623 8.73 8.32 20.21
C ARG A 623 9.51 7.85 18.98
N VAL A 624 8.97 6.83 18.28
CA VAL A 624 9.54 6.31 17.03
C VAL A 624 9.54 7.36 15.92
N ALA A 625 8.45 8.11 15.75
CA ALA A 625 8.37 9.17 14.73
C ALA A 625 9.40 10.30 14.99
N ALA A 626 9.59 10.69 16.25
CA ALA A 626 10.62 11.65 16.63
C ALA A 626 12.03 11.11 16.30
N LEU A 627 12.37 9.87 16.70
CA LEU A 627 13.67 9.29 16.34
C LEU A 627 13.85 9.14 14.82
N LYS A 628 12.79 8.90 14.06
CA LYS A 628 12.86 8.87 12.59
C LYS A 628 13.22 10.23 11.99
N PHE A 629 12.77 11.31 12.63
CA PHE A 629 13.22 12.66 12.29
C PHE A 629 14.70 12.83 12.61
N ALA A 630 15.18 12.38 13.78
CA ALA A 630 16.59 12.46 14.13
C ALA A 630 17.49 11.69 13.15
N GLU A 631 17.11 10.49 12.73
CA GLU A 631 17.80 9.74 11.67
C GLU A 631 17.84 10.52 10.34
N SER A 632 16.69 11.08 9.94
CA SER A 632 16.60 11.85 8.69
C SER A 632 17.45 13.12 8.73
N TYR A 633 17.52 13.77 9.90
CA TYR A 633 18.36 14.93 10.15
C TYR A 633 19.85 14.55 10.19
N GLY A 634 20.20 13.40 10.77
CA GLY A 634 21.55 12.85 10.76
C GLY A 634 22.09 12.62 9.35
N TYR A 635 21.30 12.00 8.47
CA TYR A 635 21.66 11.86 7.05
C TYR A 635 21.81 13.21 6.33
N ALA A 636 20.99 14.19 6.67
CA ALA A 636 21.06 15.52 6.07
C ALA A 636 22.29 16.31 6.51
N ILE A 637 22.74 16.14 7.77
CA ILE A 637 24.01 16.69 8.26
C ILE A 637 25.16 16.15 7.40
N ASP A 638 25.21 14.85 7.13
CA ASP A 638 26.27 14.25 6.32
C ASP A 638 26.33 14.83 4.91
N ALA A 639 25.17 14.95 4.24
CA ALA A 639 25.10 15.54 2.92
C ALA A 639 25.53 17.02 2.88
N ALA A 640 25.37 17.73 4.00
CA ALA A 640 25.79 19.13 4.18
C ALA A 640 27.22 19.28 4.73
N PHE A 641 27.86 18.18 5.15
CA PHE A 641 29.21 18.20 5.73
C PHE A 641 30.24 18.24 4.59
N THR A 642 30.65 19.44 4.20
CA THR A 642 31.74 19.66 3.23
C THR A 642 33.00 20.14 3.96
N GLU A 643 34.18 19.72 3.48
CA GLU A 643 35.48 20.20 4.00
C GLU A 643 35.63 21.74 3.83
N GLU A 644 34.89 22.33 2.89
CA GLU A 644 34.82 23.77 2.63
C GLU A 644 33.80 24.52 3.51
N ALA A 645 33.04 23.82 4.36
CA ALA A 645 32.07 24.46 5.24
C ALA A 645 32.78 25.25 6.35
N GLU A 646 32.24 26.42 6.72
CA GLU A 646 32.77 27.24 7.81
C GLU A 646 32.89 26.44 9.12
N ASP A 647 34.01 26.59 9.83
CA ASP A 647 34.32 25.88 11.10
C ASP A 647 33.17 25.96 12.12
N ILE A 648 32.46 27.09 12.15
CA ILE A 648 31.32 27.33 13.05
C ILE A 648 30.15 26.38 12.74
N ILE A 649 29.89 26.10 11.46
CA ILE A 649 28.80 25.22 11.02
C ILE A 649 29.16 23.78 11.38
N GLN A 650 30.40 23.36 11.14
CA GLN A 650 30.89 22.04 11.52
C GLN A 650 30.81 21.83 13.04
N ALA A 651 31.25 22.80 13.83
CA ALA A 651 31.15 22.75 15.29
C ALA A 651 29.69 22.58 15.78
N ARG A 652 28.72 23.22 15.11
CA ARG A 652 27.29 23.05 15.40
C ARG A 652 26.77 21.66 15.06
N HIS A 653 27.21 21.05 13.95
CA HIS A 653 26.86 19.67 13.61
C HIS A 653 27.38 18.68 14.66
N ILE A 654 28.63 18.85 15.10
CA ILE A 654 29.24 18.02 16.13
C ILE A 654 28.55 18.22 17.49
N ALA A 655 28.22 19.46 17.86
CA ALA A 655 27.49 19.76 19.09
C ALA A 655 26.08 19.13 19.10
N TRP A 656 25.40 19.11 17.96
CA TRP A 656 24.10 18.44 17.83
C TRP A 656 24.20 16.95 18.11
N TRP A 657 25.13 16.26 17.44
CA TRP A 657 25.31 14.82 17.66
C TRP A 657 25.80 14.49 19.07
N THR A 658 26.62 15.36 19.67
CA THR A 658 27.04 15.23 21.06
C THR A 658 25.82 15.22 21.99
N LEU A 659 24.92 16.20 21.84
CA LEU A 659 23.65 16.24 22.59
C LEU A 659 22.79 15.00 22.33
N MET A 660 22.71 14.55 21.07
CA MET A 660 21.97 13.35 20.70
C MET A 660 22.49 12.11 21.42
N LEU A 661 23.81 11.90 21.46
CA LEU A 661 24.43 10.75 22.12
C LEU A 661 24.26 10.79 23.64
N GLU A 662 24.60 11.92 24.27
CA GLU A 662 24.59 12.07 25.73
C GLU A 662 23.20 11.99 26.35
N LYS A 663 22.19 12.53 25.66
CA LYS A 663 20.85 12.67 26.23
C LYS A 663 19.86 11.68 25.62
N TYR A 664 19.67 11.74 24.30
CA TYR A 664 18.52 11.13 23.66
C TYR A 664 18.74 9.68 23.22
N ILE A 665 19.90 9.36 22.66
CA ILE A 665 20.27 8.01 22.22
C ILE A 665 20.50 7.12 23.43
N GLN A 666 21.19 7.62 24.47
CA GLN A 666 21.37 6.87 25.71
C GLN A 666 20.02 6.50 26.34
N GLN A 667 19.08 7.46 26.44
CA GLN A 667 17.73 7.18 26.94
C GLN A 667 16.97 6.18 26.06
N SER A 668 16.94 6.39 24.74
CA SER A 668 16.15 5.55 23.82
C SER A 668 16.71 4.15 23.63
N SER A 669 18.03 3.95 23.80
CA SER A 669 18.66 2.63 23.79
C SER A 669 18.19 1.72 24.93
N LEU A 670 17.69 2.31 26.02
CA LEU A 670 17.17 1.62 27.20
C LEU A 670 15.63 1.64 27.27
N ASP A 671 14.95 2.10 26.22
CA ASP A 671 13.48 2.17 26.19
C ASP A 671 12.86 0.77 26.28
N GLU A 672 11.72 0.65 26.97
CA GLU A 672 11.00 -0.63 27.10
C GLU A 672 10.53 -1.17 25.73
N ALA A 673 10.18 -0.29 24.81
CA ALA A 673 9.66 -0.64 23.50
C ALA A 673 10.77 -0.99 22.51
N ALA A 674 10.73 -2.22 21.98
CA ALA A 674 11.69 -2.69 20.98
C ALA A 674 11.72 -1.82 19.71
N SER A 675 10.59 -1.26 19.29
CA SER A 675 10.54 -0.37 18.11
C SER A 675 11.34 0.93 18.31
N VAL A 676 11.46 1.42 19.54
CA VAL A 676 12.26 2.60 19.89
C VAL A 676 13.74 2.24 19.84
N ARG A 677 14.16 1.16 20.54
CA ARG A 677 15.56 0.68 20.52
C ARG A 677 16.05 0.34 19.10
N MET A 678 15.18 -0.22 18.26
CA MET A 678 15.46 -0.48 16.85
C MET A 678 15.73 0.84 16.10
N MET A 679 14.87 1.84 16.28
CA MET A 679 15.06 3.16 15.66
C MET A 679 16.30 3.88 16.20
N THR A 680 16.69 3.66 17.46
CA THR A 680 17.95 4.14 18.02
C THR A 680 19.15 3.61 17.23
N CYS A 681 19.15 2.32 16.88
CA CYS A 681 20.19 1.73 16.04
C CYS A 681 20.24 2.38 14.64
N ASP A 682 19.07 2.60 14.02
CA ASP A 682 18.98 3.25 12.70
C ASP A 682 19.46 4.72 12.76
N CYS A 683 19.17 5.45 13.84
CA CYS A 683 19.67 6.80 14.07
C CYS A 683 21.19 6.82 14.24
N ILE A 684 21.78 5.91 15.03
CA ILE A 684 23.23 5.78 15.17
C ILE A 684 23.86 5.48 13.79
N ALA A 685 23.23 4.61 13.00
CA ALA A 685 23.70 4.24 11.65
C ALA A 685 23.61 5.37 10.61
N SER A 686 22.87 6.45 10.88
CA SER A 686 22.83 7.64 10.00
C SER A 686 24.02 8.58 10.19
N MET A 687 24.81 8.38 11.24
CA MET A 687 26.06 9.09 11.45
C MET A 687 27.06 8.70 10.37
N SER A 688 27.85 9.65 9.89
CA SER A 688 28.88 9.40 8.89
C SER A 688 30.27 9.30 9.48
N LYS A 689 31.18 8.71 8.71
CA LYS A 689 32.61 8.63 9.04
C LYS A 689 33.23 10.00 9.32
N HIS A 690 32.80 11.04 8.62
CA HIS A 690 33.33 12.40 8.77
C HIS A 690 32.90 13.01 10.11
N VAL A 691 31.63 12.87 10.49
CA VAL A 691 31.15 13.29 11.81
C VAL A 691 31.87 12.50 12.92
N PHE A 692 32.02 11.19 12.73
CA PHE A 692 32.65 10.31 13.71
C PHE A 692 34.11 10.68 13.98
N SER A 693 34.90 10.97 12.94
CA SER A 693 36.33 11.31 13.07
C SER A 693 36.58 12.64 13.80
N HIS A 694 35.61 13.56 13.78
CA HIS A 694 35.70 14.86 14.46
C HIS A 694 35.26 14.81 15.93
N PHE A 695 34.71 13.68 16.40
CA PHE A 695 34.36 13.57 17.81
C PHE A 695 35.59 13.47 18.71
N ALA A 696 35.46 14.05 19.90
CA ALA A 696 36.36 13.70 21.00
C ALA A 696 36.30 12.18 21.28
N PRO A 697 37.42 11.53 21.64
CA PRO A 697 37.47 10.07 21.84
C PRO A 697 36.45 9.51 22.85
N ARG A 698 35.93 10.35 23.76
CA ARG A 698 34.84 9.95 24.66
C ARG A 698 33.52 9.63 23.92
N TYR A 699 33.19 10.39 22.87
CA TYR A 699 31.92 10.24 22.13
C TYR A 699 31.99 9.15 21.08
N GLN A 700 33.17 8.93 20.48
CA GLN A 700 33.43 7.75 19.66
C GLN A 700 33.19 6.47 20.48
N ARG A 701 33.80 6.37 21.67
CA ARG A 701 33.59 5.25 22.60
C ARG A 701 32.14 5.12 23.07
N LEU A 702 31.47 6.23 23.39
CA LEU A 702 30.06 6.21 23.78
C LEU A 702 29.17 5.64 22.66
N SER A 703 29.40 6.05 21.41
CA SER A 703 28.62 5.56 20.26
C SER A 703 28.74 4.05 20.09
N VAL A 704 29.96 3.51 20.21
CA VAL A 704 30.22 2.06 20.18
C VAL A 704 29.57 1.36 21.37
N THR A 705 29.74 1.91 22.59
CA THR A 705 29.23 1.33 23.83
C THR A 705 27.70 1.24 23.86
N LEU A 706 27.01 2.22 23.27
CA LEU A 706 25.55 2.21 23.17
C LEU A 706 25.06 1.23 22.10
N LEU A 707 25.82 1.03 21.03
CA LEU A 707 25.41 0.22 19.89
C LEU A 707 25.67 -1.28 20.09
N LEU A 708 26.86 -1.64 20.58
CA LEU A 708 27.32 -3.02 20.64
C LEU A 708 26.39 -3.97 21.43
N PRO A 709 25.86 -3.59 22.62
CA PRO A 709 24.96 -4.45 23.39
C PRO A 709 23.63 -4.73 22.68
N LEU A 710 23.16 -3.84 21.80
CA LEU A 710 21.90 -3.99 21.07
C LEU A 710 21.95 -5.11 20.03
N ALA A 711 23.15 -5.59 19.66
CA ALA A 711 23.32 -6.76 18.80
C ALA A 711 22.80 -8.06 19.46
N SER A 712 22.76 -8.11 20.79
CA SER A 712 22.26 -9.24 21.58
C SER A 712 20.95 -8.90 22.33
N ASP A 713 20.17 -7.92 21.83
CA ASP A 713 18.85 -7.55 22.35
C ASP A 713 17.86 -8.73 22.31
N GLN A 714 16.81 -8.68 23.13
CA GLN A 714 15.75 -9.71 23.15
C GLN A 714 14.91 -9.71 21.86
N ASP A 715 14.67 -8.55 21.24
CA ASP A 715 13.87 -8.41 20.03
C ASP A 715 14.69 -8.58 18.75
N ALA A 716 14.17 -9.38 17.81
CA ALA A 716 14.87 -9.69 16.58
C ALA A 716 15.04 -8.49 15.65
N ASN A 717 14.13 -7.51 15.67
CA ASN A 717 14.27 -6.32 14.82
C ASN A 717 15.37 -5.39 15.34
N VAL A 718 15.52 -5.29 16.68
CA VAL A 718 16.60 -4.53 17.31
C VAL A 718 17.94 -5.15 16.96
N ARG A 719 18.11 -6.47 17.15
CA ARG A 719 19.34 -7.18 16.75
C ARG A 719 19.68 -6.96 15.28
N ALA A 720 18.69 -7.06 14.40
CA ALA A 720 18.89 -6.84 12.96
C ALA A 720 19.33 -5.40 12.64
N ALA A 721 18.77 -4.39 13.29
CA ALA A 721 19.16 -2.99 13.12
C ALA A 721 20.56 -2.72 13.71
N ALA A 722 20.89 -3.28 14.87
CA ALA A 722 22.21 -3.18 15.49
C ALA A 722 23.31 -3.80 14.62
N CYS A 723 23.10 -5.02 14.10
CA CYS A 723 24.05 -5.64 13.15
C CYS A 723 24.26 -4.75 11.92
N ARG A 724 23.19 -4.15 11.37
CA ARG A 724 23.31 -3.20 10.26
C ARG A 724 24.18 -2.00 10.64
N ALA A 725 23.94 -1.38 11.78
CA ALA A 725 24.71 -0.22 12.23
C ALA A 725 26.20 -0.56 12.45
N LEU A 726 26.49 -1.70 13.09
CA LEU A 726 27.87 -2.19 13.26
C LEU A 726 28.58 -2.42 11.92
N GLY A 727 27.87 -2.97 10.93
CA GLY A 727 28.38 -3.13 9.58
C GLY A 727 28.67 -1.81 8.87
N VAL A 728 27.99 -0.70 9.22
CA VAL A 728 28.35 0.64 8.72
C VAL A 728 29.60 1.16 9.44
N PHE A 729 29.64 1.02 10.77
CA PHE A 729 30.72 1.56 11.61
C PHE A 729 32.08 0.93 11.33
N VAL A 730 32.15 -0.37 11.02
CA VAL A 730 33.41 -1.04 10.66
C VAL A 730 34.06 -0.50 9.38
N LEU A 731 33.34 0.28 8.58
CA LEU A 731 33.88 0.96 7.41
C LEU A 731 34.47 2.34 7.72
N PHE A 732 34.34 2.83 8.96
CA PHE A 732 34.92 4.12 9.36
C PHE A 732 36.41 3.92 9.63
N PRO A 733 37.31 4.79 9.09
CA PRO A 733 38.75 4.62 9.27
C PRO A 733 39.17 4.46 10.73
N ASP A 734 38.67 5.34 11.61
CA ASP A 734 39.03 5.34 13.04
C ASP A 734 38.65 4.04 13.77
N LEU A 735 37.56 3.39 13.35
CA LEU A 735 37.08 2.14 13.95
C LEU A 735 37.66 0.90 13.28
N ARG A 736 37.89 0.97 11.97
CA ARG A 736 38.51 -0.11 11.21
C ARG A 736 39.96 -0.34 11.63
N GLU A 737 40.64 0.73 12.01
CA GLU A 737 42.01 0.72 12.52
C GLU A 737 42.09 0.34 14.00
N ASP A 738 40.96 0.24 14.73
CA ASP A 738 40.90 -0.18 16.13
C ASP A 738 40.69 -1.71 16.24
N PRO A 739 41.72 -2.49 16.62
CA PRO A 739 41.63 -3.94 16.74
C PRO A 739 40.58 -4.41 17.76
N LEU A 740 40.38 -3.63 18.84
CA LEU A 740 39.43 -4.00 19.90
C LEU A 740 38.00 -3.93 19.37
N PHE A 741 37.65 -2.82 18.70
CA PHE A 741 36.34 -2.68 18.08
C PHE A 741 36.07 -3.77 17.03
N VAL A 742 37.05 -4.04 16.16
CA VAL A 742 36.93 -5.05 15.10
C VAL A 742 36.68 -6.44 15.70
N SER A 743 37.41 -6.83 16.74
CA SER A 743 37.23 -8.09 17.44
C SER A 743 35.86 -8.19 18.12
N ASP A 744 35.44 -7.14 18.85
CA ASP A 744 34.17 -7.09 19.56
C ASP A 744 32.97 -7.15 18.60
N MET A 745 33.03 -6.38 17.51
CA MET A 745 32.02 -6.37 16.44
C MET A 745 31.93 -7.75 15.77
N ALA A 746 33.06 -8.39 15.48
CA ALA A 746 33.10 -9.73 14.91
C ALA A 746 32.40 -10.75 15.81
N ALA A 747 32.71 -10.75 17.11
CA ALA A 747 32.09 -11.66 18.08
C ALA A 747 30.56 -11.44 18.17
N ALA A 748 30.13 -10.18 18.30
CA ALA A 748 28.71 -9.83 18.39
C ALA A 748 27.93 -10.23 17.13
N VAL A 749 28.47 -9.97 15.93
CA VAL A 749 27.83 -10.33 14.66
C VAL A 749 27.78 -11.83 14.44
N LEU A 750 28.85 -12.56 14.79
CA LEU A 750 28.92 -14.02 14.63
C LEU A 750 27.83 -14.74 15.42
N GLU A 751 27.55 -14.31 16.65
CA GLU A 751 26.46 -14.87 17.47
C GLU A 751 25.12 -14.84 16.72
N GLN A 752 24.88 -13.78 15.95
CA GLN A 752 23.61 -13.54 15.25
C GLN A 752 23.48 -14.23 13.89
N THR A 753 24.57 -14.82 13.36
CA THR A 753 24.54 -15.57 12.08
C THR A 753 23.64 -16.81 12.13
N LYS A 754 23.43 -17.37 13.34
CA LYS A 754 22.61 -18.56 13.59
C LYS A 754 21.25 -18.24 14.23
N ASP A 755 20.84 -16.97 14.24
CA ASP A 755 19.56 -16.53 14.82
C ASP A 755 18.36 -17.24 14.19
N LYS A 756 17.25 -17.41 14.92
CA LYS A 756 16.02 -18.05 14.42
C LYS A 756 15.34 -17.22 13.32
N THR A 757 15.46 -15.90 13.37
CA THR A 757 14.83 -14.94 12.47
C THR A 757 15.67 -14.70 11.22
N VAL A 758 15.06 -14.85 10.05
CA VAL A 758 15.76 -14.67 8.75
C VAL A 758 16.33 -13.26 8.60
N LEU A 759 15.59 -12.23 9.01
CA LEU A 759 16.03 -10.83 8.90
C LEU A 759 17.33 -10.58 9.68
N VAL A 760 17.45 -11.10 10.90
CA VAL A 760 18.67 -10.99 11.72
C VAL A 760 19.83 -11.65 11.01
N ARG A 761 19.66 -12.91 10.57
CA ARG A 761 20.71 -13.63 9.85
C ARG A 761 21.19 -12.87 8.63
N VAL A 762 20.28 -12.25 7.87
CA VAL A 762 20.61 -11.44 6.68
C VAL A 762 21.39 -10.17 7.05
N ARG A 763 21.06 -9.49 8.15
CA ARG A 763 21.78 -8.28 8.58
C ARG A 763 23.13 -8.58 9.21
N ALA A 764 23.22 -9.62 10.04
CA ALA A 764 24.48 -10.11 10.61
C ALA A 764 25.43 -10.54 9.49
N SER A 765 24.92 -11.33 8.56
CA SER A 765 25.58 -11.68 7.31
C SER A 765 26.09 -10.46 6.55
N TRP A 766 25.27 -9.45 6.29
CA TRP A 766 25.72 -8.23 5.60
C TRP A 766 26.84 -7.51 6.37
N ALA A 767 26.73 -7.40 7.70
CA ALA A 767 27.74 -6.77 8.54
C ALA A 767 29.08 -7.51 8.54
N GLN A 768 29.04 -8.85 8.59
CA GLN A 768 30.22 -9.70 8.44
C GLN A 768 30.90 -9.46 7.08
N GLY A 769 30.14 -9.13 6.03
CA GLY A 769 30.67 -8.80 4.71
C GLY A 769 31.49 -7.52 4.74
N ASN A 770 30.92 -6.47 5.33
CA ASN A 770 31.61 -5.19 5.48
C ASN A 770 32.86 -5.31 6.37
N LEU A 771 32.81 -6.15 7.41
CA LEU A 771 33.99 -6.49 8.22
C LEU A 771 35.11 -7.10 7.36
N CYS A 772 34.77 -8.04 6.46
CA CYS A 772 35.77 -8.63 5.56
C CYS A 772 36.36 -7.58 4.62
N ASP A 773 35.53 -6.72 4.03
CA ASP A 773 35.98 -5.67 3.12
C ASP A 773 36.84 -4.63 3.86
N ALA A 774 36.49 -4.32 5.10
CA ALA A 774 37.29 -3.47 5.98
C ALA A 774 38.68 -4.07 6.22
N MET A 775 38.78 -5.36 6.51
CA MET A 775 40.08 -6.05 6.69
C MET A 775 40.89 -6.15 5.41
N VAL A 776 40.25 -6.28 4.25
CA VAL A 776 40.94 -6.23 2.96
C VAL A 776 41.59 -4.86 2.74
N LEU A 777 40.91 -3.77 3.11
CA LEU A 777 41.48 -2.41 2.99
C LEU A 777 42.68 -2.22 3.93
N GLU A 778 42.63 -2.77 5.14
CA GLU A 778 43.77 -2.71 6.07
C GLU A 778 44.94 -3.61 5.63
N SER A 779 44.68 -4.73 4.96
CA SER A 779 45.72 -5.64 4.46
C SER A 779 46.62 -5.06 3.37
N GLU A 780 46.27 -3.91 2.79
CA GLU A 780 47.11 -3.20 1.82
C GLU A 780 48.24 -2.41 2.50
N LYS A 781 48.19 -2.23 3.83
CA LYS A 781 49.24 -1.60 4.62
C LYS A 781 50.35 -2.60 4.97
N GLU A 782 51.61 -2.16 4.91
CA GLU A 782 52.79 -3.03 5.13
C GLU A 782 52.84 -3.64 6.56
N GLU A 783 52.26 -2.96 7.55
CA GLU A 783 52.28 -3.35 8.96
C GLU A 783 51.09 -4.24 9.38
N PHE A 784 50.27 -4.71 8.44
CA PHE A 784 49.06 -5.46 8.79
C PHE A 784 49.35 -6.89 9.25
N HIS A 785 48.97 -7.20 10.49
CA HIS A 785 49.04 -8.55 11.06
C HIS A 785 47.68 -9.00 11.56
N LEU A 786 46.94 -9.78 10.76
CA LEU A 786 45.56 -10.21 11.06
C LEU A 786 45.33 -10.71 12.50
N GLN A 787 46.32 -11.38 13.11
CA GLN A 787 46.25 -11.92 14.47
C GLN A 787 46.07 -10.85 15.56
N GLU A 788 46.48 -9.60 15.29
CA GLU A 788 46.30 -8.48 16.22
C GLU A 788 44.87 -7.94 16.18
N TRP A 789 44.16 -8.07 15.04
CA TRP A 789 42.79 -7.60 14.84
C TRP A 789 41.73 -8.62 15.24
N ILE A 790 41.92 -9.88 14.88
CA ILE A 790 40.91 -10.92 15.09
C ILE A 790 41.58 -12.19 15.63
N PRO A 791 41.10 -12.74 16.77
CA PRO A 791 41.58 -14.02 17.26
C PRO A 791 41.38 -15.13 16.21
N VAL A 792 42.38 -16.01 16.08
CA VAL A 792 42.35 -17.11 15.09
C VAL A 792 41.07 -17.94 15.19
N ALA A 793 40.59 -18.22 16.41
CA ALA A 793 39.35 -18.98 16.62
C ALA A 793 38.12 -18.26 16.04
N THR A 794 38.01 -16.94 16.24
CA THR A 794 36.94 -16.10 15.69
C THR A 794 37.02 -16.08 14.16
N TRP A 795 38.23 -15.93 13.60
CA TRP A 795 38.45 -15.97 12.16
C TRP A 795 38.04 -17.30 11.51
N VAL A 796 38.37 -18.43 12.15
CA VAL A 796 37.92 -19.78 11.74
C VAL A 796 36.39 -19.83 11.67
N GLN A 797 35.70 -19.34 12.69
CA GLN A 797 34.23 -19.35 12.72
C GLN A 797 33.60 -18.48 11.63
N ILE A 798 34.18 -17.32 11.35
CA ILE A 798 33.77 -16.45 10.23
C ILE A 798 33.87 -17.22 8.90
N LEU A 799 35.00 -17.91 8.68
CA LEU A 799 35.24 -18.71 7.48
C LEU A 799 34.31 -19.93 7.37
N GLU A 800 34.05 -20.63 8.47
CA GLU A 800 33.10 -21.75 8.54
C GLU A 800 31.69 -21.31 8.18
N ASN A 801 31.21 -20.22 8.79
CA ASN A 801 29.88 -19.66 8.53
C ASN A 801 29.74 -19.21 7.06
N ALA A 802 30.75 -18.50 6.54
CA ALA A 802 30.75 -18.08 5.14
C ALA A 802 30.78 -19.29 4.19
N THR A 803 31.54 -20.33 4.52
CA THR A 803 31.65 -21.56 3.70
C THR A 803 30.33 -22.30 3.65
N ALA A 804 29.67 -22.49 4.80
CA ALA A 804 28.35 -23.11 4.88
C ALA A 804 27.33 -22.35 4.03
N ALA A 805 27.29 -21.02 4.16
CA ALA A 805 26.39 -20.18 3.38
C ALA A 805 26.67 -20.20 1.86
N SER A 806 27.91 -20.47 1.45
CA SER A 806 28.27 -20.60 0.04
C SER A 806 27.81 -21.92 -0.60
N LEU A 807 27.70 -22.98 0.22
CA LEU A 807 27.41 -24.35 -0.21
C LEU A 807 25.92 -24.66 -0.25
N ASP A 808 25.13 -23.97 0.58
CA ASP A 808 23.69 -24.17 0.65
C ASP A 808 22.99 -23.83 -0.67
N ASN A 809 22.48 -24.88 -1.30
CA ASN A 809 21.54 -24.84 -2.40
C ASN A 809 20.16 -25.14 -1.85
N ASP A 810 19.19 -24.22 -1.96
CA ASP A 810 17.89 -24.52 -2.56
C ASP A 810 16.85 -23.41 -2.31
N LYS A 811 15.99 -23.25 -3.32
CA LYS A 811 14.87 -22.31 -3.41
C LYS A 811 13.78 -22.50 -2.33
N ASN A 812 13.88 -23.55 -1.50
CA ASN A 812 12.79 -24.06 -0.66
C ASN A 812 12.89 -23.72 0.83
N THR A 813 13.94 -23.03 1.27
CA THR A 813 13.97 -22.45 2.61
C THR A 813 14.05 -20.94 2.50
N SER A 814 13.12 -20.24 3.15
CA SER A 814 12.97 -18.77 3.12
C SER A 814 14.26 -18.00 3.44
N TRP A 815 15.21 -18.65 4.10
CA TRP A 815 16.52 -18.11 4.46
C TRP A 815 17.52 -18.02 3.29
N ALA A 816 17.47 -18.95 2.32
CA ALA A 816 18.33 -18.94 1.13
C ALA A 816 17.83 -17.95 0.05
N ASN A 817 16.51 -17.76 -0.07
CA ASN A 817 15.94 -16.73 -0.96
C ASN A 817 16.24 -15.30 -0.47
N ALA A 818 16.28 -15.08 0.86
CA ALA A 818 16.71 -13.81 1.43
C ALA A 818 18.23 -13.56 1.26
N LEU A 819 19.03 -14.62 1.29
CA LEU A 819 20.48 -14.59 1.01
C LEU A 819 20.84 -14.52 -0.47
N CYS A 820 19.91 -14.82 -1.38
CA CYS A 820 20.09 -14.63 -2.82
C CYS A 820 20.36 -13.15 -3.18
N HIS A 821 20.13 -12.23 -2.23
CA HIS A 821 20.44 -10.80 -2.32
C HIS A 821 21.65 -10.35 -1.48
N CYS A 822 22.23 -11.23 -0.65
CA CYS A 822 23.20 -10.84 0.38
C CYS A 822 24.67 -10.95 -0.10
N PRO A 823 25.57 -10.04 0.33
CA PRO A 823 27.02 -10.10 0.08
C PRO A 823 27.75 -11.31 0.67
N VAL A 824 27.07 -12.24 1.35
CA VAL A 824 27.68 -13.39 2.06
C VAL A 824 28.52 -14.30 1.17
N LYS A 825 28.14 -14.45 -0.11
CA LYS A 825 28.91 -15.25 -1.07
C LYS A 825 30.28 -14.63 -1.42
N ILE A 826 30.52 -13.37 -1.06
CA ILE A 826 31.79 -12.63 -1.24
C ILE A 826 32.76 -12.84 -0.06
N GLN A 827 32.22 -13.18 1.13
CA GLN A 827 33.00 -13.25 2.37
C GLN A 827 34.11 -14.29 2.32
N CYS A 828 33.83 -15.51 1.88
CA CYS A 828 34.84 -16.58 1.85
C CYS A 828 36.14 -16.16 1.18
N SER A 829 36.09 -15.40 0.07
CA SER A 829 37.27 -15.06 -0.72
C SER A 829 37.95 -13.75 -0.33
N SER A 830 37.21 -12.74 0.15
CA SER A 830 37.82 -11.54 0.74
C SER A 830 38.58 -11.94 2.02
N LEU A 831 38.04 -12.89 2.78
CA LEU A 831 38.73 -13.52 3.90
C LEU A 831 39.97 -14.29 3.43
N LEU A 832 39.87 -15.10 2.37
CA LEU A 832 41.04 -15.80 1.82
C LEU A 832 42.10 -14.84 1.28
N ARG A 833 41.77 -13.61 0.87
CA ARG A 833 42.75 -12.59 0.47
C ARG A 833 43.69 -12.21 1.63
N VAL A 834 43.16 -12.13 2.84
CA VAL A 834 43.90 -11.66 4.04
C VAL A 834 44.32 -12.79 4.98
N THR A 835 44.01 -14.04 4.63
CA THR A 835 44.31 -15.22 5.46
C THR A 835 45.81 -15.53 5.43
N PRO A 836 46.49 -15.63 6.59
CA PRO A 836 47.92 -15.94 6.67
C PRO A 836 48.26 -17.39 6.33
N LYS A 837 49.51 -17.63 5.87
CA LYS A 837 50.05 -18.97 5.53
C LYS A 837 49.77 -20.10 6.54
N PRO A 838 49.94 -19.91 7.87
CA PRO A 838 49.71 -20.99 8.85
C PRO A 838 48.27 -21.53 8.87
N PHE A 839 47.30 -20.70 8.47
CA PHE A 839 45.91 -21.12 8.37
C PHE A 839 45.70 -22.07 7.19
N PHE A 840 46.36 -21.82 6.06
CA PHE A 840 46.28 -22.70 4.89
C PHE A 840 46.85 -24.09 5.14
N GLU A 841 47.83 -24.18 6.04
CA GLU A 841 48.46 -25.44 6.43
C GLU A 841 47.57 -26.27 7.37
N SER A 842 46.87 -25.61 8.31
CA SER A 842 46.00 -26.23 9.32
C SER A 842 44.56 -26.46 8.86
N GLY A 843 44.02 -25.59 8.00
CA GLY A 843 42.60 -25.52 7.61
C GLY A 843 42.21 -26.22 6.29
N ARG A 844 42.94 -27.25 5.84
CA ARG A 844 42.79 -27.81 4.47
C ARG A 844 41.37 -28.27 4.10
N VAL A 845 40.61 -28.83 5.04
CA VAL A 845 39.23 -29.28 4.79
C VAL A 845 38.28 -28.10 4.54
N LEU A 846 38.43 -27.03 5.33
CA LEU A 846 37.62 -25.83 5.22
C LEU A 846 37.85 -25.12 3.88
N ILE A 847 39.12 -25.00 3.46
CA ILE A 847 39.50 -24.41 2.17
C ILE A 847 38.93 -25.21 1.01
N ARG A 848 39.01 -26.55 1.07
CA ARG A 848 38.42 -27.42 0.04
C ARG A 848 36.92 -27.17 -0.11
N ASN A 849 36.21 -27.06 1.01
CA ASN A 849 34.76 -26.83 1.02
C ASN A 849 34.41 -25.41 0.51
N ALA A 850 35.17 -24.39 0.91
CA ALA A 850 35.02 -23.02 0.42
C ALA A 850 35.24 -22.94 -1.09
N MET A 851 36.28 -23.61 -1.61
CA MET A 851 36.57 -23.66 -3.03
C MET A 851 35.49 -24.40 -3.83
N ALA A 852 34.95 -25.50 -3.30
CA ALA A 852 33.82 -26.19 -3.93
C ALA A 852 32.58 -25.28 -4.03
N GLY A 853 32.29 -24.52 -2.98
CA GLY A 853 31.20 -23.52 -2.98
C GLY A 853 31.44 -22.37 -3.98
N LEU A 854 32.67 -21.86 -4.04
CA LEU A 854 33.04 -20.78 -4.96
C LEU A 854 32.90 -21.21 -6.43
N ILE A 855 33.50 -22.34 -6.81
CA ILE A 855 33.46 -22.89 -8.17
C ILE A 855 32.00 -23.10 -8.62
N LYS A 856 31.20 -23.77 -7.78
CA LYS A 856 29.78 -24.01 -8.03
C LYS A 856 28.98 -22.71 -8.25
N ASN A 857 29.26 -21.67 -7.47
CA ASN A 857 28.58 -20.37 -7.60
C ASN A 857 29.00 -19.61 -8.86
N ILE A 858 30.23 -19.77 -9.35
CA ILE A 858 30.70 -19.25 -10.64
C ILE A 858 29.97 -19.96 -11.79
N GLU A 859 29.87 -21.28 -11.76
CA GLU A 859 29.29 -22.09 -12.84
C GLU A 859 27.76 -21.96 -12.94
N THR A 860 27.06 -22.05 -11.79
CA THR A 860 25.61 -22.29 -11.76
C THR A 860 24.81 -21.22 -11.02
N GLY A 861 25.45 -20.22 -10.41
CA GLY A 861 24.77 -19.16 -9.66
C GLY A 861 23.87 -18.26 -10.52
N SER A 862 23.04 -17.44 -9.87
CA SER A 862 22.34 -16.32 -10.55
C SER A 862 23.33 -15.28 -11.09
N LEU A 863 22.95 -14.40 -12.02
CA LEU A 863 23.87 -13.41 -12.61
C LEU A 863 24.60 -12.56 -11.55
N LYS A 864 23.89 -12.08 -10.53
CA LYS A 864 24.49 -11.35 -9.39
C LYS A 864 25.42 -12.24 -8.56
N THR A 865 25.04 -13.50 -8.35
CA THR A 865 25.89 -14.48 -7.64
C THR A 865 27.18 -14.76 -8.40
N ARG A 866 27.13 -14.96 -9.72
CA ARG A 866 28.31 -15.19 -10.55
C ARG A 866 29.22 -13.96 -10.59
N TRP A 867 28.62 -12.77 -10.73
CA TRP A 867 29.35 -11.50 -10.68
C TRP A 867 30.14 -11.37 -9.37
N ASN A 868 29.46 -11.61 -8.25
CA ASN A 868 30.07 -11.63 -6.91
C ASN A 868 31.17 -12.70 -6.80
N ALA A 869 30.91 -13.92 -7.26
CA ALA A 869 31.82 -15.06 -7.15
C ALA A 869 33.10 -14.89 -8.00
N CYS A 870 33.00 -14.26 -9.17
CA CYS A 870 34.18 -13.95 -9.98
C CYS A 870 35.03 -12.83 -9.36
N HIS A 871 34.39 -11.77 -8.86
CA HIS A 871 35.08 -10.70 -8.13
C HIS A 871 35.80 -11.24 -6.89
N ALA A 872 35.11 -12.10 -6.15
CA ALA A 872 35.62 -12.89 -5.05
C ALA A 872 36.89 -13.68 -5.42
N ALA A 873 36.83 -14.49 -6.48
CA ALA A 873 37.98 -15.27 -6.96
C ALA A 873 39.18 -14.38 -7.28
N SER A 874 38.96 -13.21 -7.89
CA SER A 874 40.03 -12.24 -8.16
C SER A 874 40.77 -11.80 -6.89
N ASN A 875 40.03 -11.40 -5.84
CA ASN A 875 40.63 -10.98 -4.58
C ASN A 875 41.41 -12.11 -3.89
N MET A 876 40.86 -13.32 -3.84
CA MET A 876 41.53 -14.49 -3.28
C MET A 876 42.84 -14.79 -4.01
N LEU A 877 42.82 -14.74 -5.34
CA LEU A 877 44.01 -14.99 -6.17
C LEU A 877 45.09 -13.91 -5.99
N ARG A 878 44.82 -12.78 -5.35
CA ARG A 878 45.86 -11.78 -5.04
C ARG A 878 46.67 -12.11 -3.79
N ASN A 879 46.23 -13.06 -2.94
CA ASN A 879 47.01 -13.49 -1.77
C ASN A 879 48.23 -14.32 -2.22
N PRO A 880 49.47 -13.93 -1.87
CA PRO A 880 50.67 -14.69 -2.23
C PRO A 880 50.74 -16.07 -1.58
N ASP A 881 50.24 -16.22 -0.36
CA ASP A 881 50.29 -17.45 0.42
C ASP A 881 49.17 -18.44 0.08
N PHE A 882 48.21 -18.05 -0.77
CA PHE A 882 47.06 -18.90 -1.08
C PHE A 882 47.49 -20.18 -1.83
N PRO A 883 47.09 -21.38 -1.35
CA PRO A 883 47.48 -22.65 -1.94
C PRO A 883 46.83 -22.88 -3.32
N ILE A 884 47.48 -22.43 -4.39
CA ILE A 884 47.03 -22.61 -5.77
C ILE A 884 48.20 -22.86 -6.74
N GLY A 885 47.95 -23.58 -7.83
CA GLY A 885 48.96 -23.91 -8.82
C GLY A 885 49.75 -25.16 -8.41
N ARG A 886 51.07 -25.12 -8.61
CA ARG A 886 51.97 -26.24 -8.29
C ARG A 886 52.27 -26.32 -6.80
N MET A 887 52.25 -27.54 -6.25
CA MET A 887 52.67 -27.80 -4.87
C MET A 887 54.20 -27.91 -4.78
N GLU A 888 54.79 -27.46 -3.66
CA GLU A 888 56.23 -27.61 -3.36
C GLU A 888 56.70 -29.07 -3.40
N ARG A 889 55.84 -30.01 -2.99
CA ARG A 889 56.14 -31.46 -2.97
C ARG A 889 55.84 -32.17 -4.30
N GLY A 890 55.52 -31.42 -5.36
CA GLY A 890 55.04 -31.94 -6.63
C GLY A 890 53.53 -32.16 -6.68
N GLY A 891 52.93 -31.97 -7.86
CA GLY A 891 51.48 -32.04 -8.08
C GLY A 891 50.78 -30.67 -8.13
N LEU A 892 49.45 -30.67 -8.30
CA LEU A 892 48.60 -29.47 -8.39
C LEU A 892 47.61 -29.45 -7.24
N PHE A 893 47.27 -28.27 -6.72
CA PHE A 893 46.19 -28.15 -5.74
C PHE A 893 44.84 -28.62 -6.34
N PRO A 894 44.00 -29.35 -5.58
CA PRO A 894 42.82 -30.02 -6.12
C PRO A 894 41.80 -29.10 -6.81
N TRP A 895 41.73 -27.83 -6.40
CA TRP A 895 40.79 -26.84 -6.92
C TRP A 895 41.35 -26.00 -8.07
N THR A 896 42.64 -26.10 -8.40
CA THR A 896 43.29 -25.24 -9.42
C THR A 896 42.60 -25.36 -10.78
N ASN A 897 42.49 -26.59 -11.31
CA ASN A 897 41.91 -26.80 -12.64
C ASN A 897 40.43 -26.45 -12.67
N GLY A 898 39.66 -26.84 -11.64
CA GLY A 898 38.23 -26.55 -11.55
C GLY A 898 37.94 -25.05 -11.52
N LEU A 899 38.71 -24.28 -10.76
CA LEU A 899 38.55 -22.82 -10.67
C LEU A 899 38.82 -22.14 -12.01
N TYR A 900 39.97 -22.41 -12.63
CA TYR A 900 40.32 -21.78 -13.90
C TYR A 900 39.36 -22.18 -15.02
N SER A 901 38.90 -23.44 -15.06
CA SER A 901 37.88 -23.90 -15.99
C SER A 901 36.56 -23.14 -15.81
N ALA A 902 36.05 -23.01 -14.57
CA ALA A 902 34.82 -22.30 -14.27
C ALA A 902 34.89 -20.80 -14.64
N LEU A 903 36.03 -20.15 -14.40
CA LEU A 903 36.28 -18.76 -14.78
C LEU A 903 36.32 -18.58 -16.30
N CYS A 904 37.03 -19.46 -17.02
CA CYS A 904 37.08 -19.42 -18.49
C CYS A 904 35.69 -19.64 -19.11
N GLN A 905 34.91 -20.57 -18.55
CA GLN A 905 33.54 -20.80 -18.99
C GLN A 905 32.65 -19.58 -18.73
N SER A 906 32.79 -18.93 -17.57
CA SER A 906 32.03 -17.71 -17.25
C SER A 906 32.42 -16.52 -18.13
N LEU A 907 33.68 -16.41 -18.54
CA LEU A 907 34.17 -15.39 -19.46
C LEU A 907 33.62 -15.59 -20.89
N THR A 908 33.54 -16.85 -21.35
CA THR A 908 33.20 -17.18 -22.74
C THR A 908 31.71 -17.41 -22.98
N GLN A 909 30.97 -17.98 -22.03
CA GLN A 909 29.59 -18.44 -22.23
C GLN A 909 28.52 -17.57 -21.55
N CYS A 910 28.90 -16.69 -20.60
CA CYS A 910 27.92 -15.87 -19.89
C CYS A 910 27.45 -14.69 -20.76
N LYS A 911 26.14 -14.51 -20.92
CA LYS A 911 25.59 -13.37 -21.69
C LYS A 911 25.84 -12.01 -21.04
N ASN A 912 26.09 -11.95 -19.73
CA ASN A 912 26.20 -10.68 -19.01
C ASN A 912 27.64 -10.16 -19.00
N PHE A 913 27.88 -9.00 -19.64
CA PHE A 913 29.21 -8.37 -19.71
C PHE A 913 29.86 -8.12 -18.35
N LYS A 914 29.10 -7.73 -17.32
CA LYS A 914 29.68 -7.46 -15.99
C LYS A 914 30.29 -8.70 -15.37
N VAL A 915 29.65 -9.86 -15.56
CA VAL A 915 30.18 -11.15 -15.07
C VAL A 915 31.47 -11.50 -15.81
N ARG A 916 31.49 -11.35 -17.14
CA ARG A 916 32.66 -11.59 -17.98
C ARG A 916 33.84 -10.70 -17.59
N ILE A 917 33.62 -9.41 -17.32
CA ILE A 917 34.66 -8.46 -16.87
C ILE A 917 35.34 -8.97 -15.59
N ASN A 918 34.54 -9.35 -14.58
CA ASN A 918 35.10 -9.86 -13.31
C ASN A 918 35.77 -11.23 -13.46
N ALA A 919 35.25 -12.11 -14.32
CA ALA A 919 35.92 -13.38 -14.62
C ALA A 919 37.30 -13.14 -15.26
N CYS A 920 37.39 -12.18 -16.19
CA CYS A 920 38.66 -11.78 -16.82
C CYS A 920 39.64 -11.15 -15.81
N LEU A 921 39.14 -10.30 -14.91
CA LEU A 921 39.95 -9.75 -13.81
C LEU A 921 40.53 -10.87 -12.93
N ALA A 922 39.73 -11.87 -12.57
CA ALA A 922 40.19 -13.00 -11.76
C ALA A 922 41.26 -13.83 -12.48
N LEU A 923 41.10 -14.06 -13.80
CA LEU A 923 42.09 -14.79 -14.60
C LEU A 923 43.43 -14.05 -14.70
N ALA A 924 43.44 -12.72 -14.56
CA ALA A 924 44.65 -11.88 -14.59
C ALA A 924 45.21 -11.55 -13.18
N ALA A 925 44.59 -12.03 -12.10
CA ALA A 925 44.99 -11.68 -10.75
C ALA A 925 46.33 -12.29 -10.27
N PRO A 926 46.70 -13.54 -10.64
CA PRO A 926 47.96 -14.12 -10.19
C PRO A 926 49.21 -13.43 -10.74
N MET A 927 50.15 -13.07 -9.86
CA MET A 927 51.42 -12.38 -10.18
C MET A 927 52.61 -13.31 -10.52
N GLU A 928 52.42 -14.63 -10.48
CA GLU A 928 53.47 -15.61 -10.76
C GLU A 928 52.97 -16.72 -11.68
N ARG A 929 53.84 -17.21 -12.57
CA ARG A 929 53.50 -18.26 -13.54
C ARG A 929 53.07 -19.57 -12.88
N ASP A 930 53.74 -20.00 -11.82
CA ASP A 930 53.53 -21.32 -11.21
C ASP A 930 52.16 -21.46 -10.54
N ARG A 931 51.49 -20.34 -10.26
CA ARG A 931 50.14 -20.29 -9.69
C ARG A 931 49.03 -20.68 -10.66
N TYR A 932 49.29 -20.61 -11.97
CA TYR A 932 48.39 -21.15 -12.99
C TYR A 932 48.47 -22.68 -13.12
N GLY A 933 49.48 -23.31 -12.52
CA GLY A 933 49.64 -24.76 -12.49
C GLY A 933 50.52 -25.30 -13.63
N ASP A 934 49.95 -26.14 -14.50
CA ASP A 934 50.70 -26.71 -15.62
C ASP A 934 50.67 -25.80 -16.87
N PRO A 935 51.64 -25.92 -17.80
CA PRO A 935 51.66 -25.08 -19.00
C PRO A 935 50.41 -25.23 -19.87
N ARG A 936 49.71 -26.37 -19.78
CA ARG A 936 48.47 -26.64 -20.51
C ARG A 936 47.32 -25.81 -19.96
N GLN A 937 47.17 -25.73 -18.63
CA GLN A 937 46.16 -24.91 -17.96
C GLN A 937 46.37 -23.43 -18.25
N LEU A 938 47.62 -22.94 -18.20
CA LEU A 938 47.93 -21.56 -18.59
C LEU A 938 47.58 -21.31 -20.07
N GLY A 939 47.90 -22.25 -20.95
CA GLY A 939 47.48 -22.20 -22.36
C GLY A 939 45.95 -22.10 -22.53
N ALA A 940 45.20 -22.90 -21.78
CA ALA A 940 43.73 -22.88 -21.79
C ALA A 940 43.15 -21.55 -21.29
N VAL A 941 43.78 -20.92 -20.29
CA VAL A 941 43.39 -19.58 -19.81
C VAL A 941 43.59 -18.53 -20.90
N VAL A 942 44.77 -18.52 -21.54
CA VAL A 942 45.07 -17.59 -22.65
C VAL A 942 44.09 -17.80 -23.82
N ASP A 943 43.79 -19.05 -24.16
CA ASP A 943 42.83 -19.40 -25.21
C ASP A 943 41.40 -18.96 -24.88
N GLY A 944 40.97 -19.11 -23.62
CA GLY A 944 39.67 -18.62 -23.17
C GLY A 944 39.55 -17.09 -23.27
N ILE A 945 40.63 -16.36 -22.94
CA ILE A 945 40.67 -14.89 -23.05
C ILE A 945 40.62 -14.45 -24.52
N LEU A 946 41.41 -15.07 -25.40
CA LEU A 946 41.40 -14.80 -26.84
C LEU A 946 40.04 -15.12 -27.48
N THR A 947 39.46 -16.28 -27.16
CA THR A 947 38.13 -16.65 -27.67
C THR A 947 37.05 -15.65 -27.23
N SER A 948 37.15 -15.10 -26.02
CA SER A 948 36.23 -14.07 -25.54
C SER A 948 36.40 -12.73 -26.28
N TRP A 949 37.59 -12.41 -26.79
CA TRP A 949 37.80 -11.24 -27.64
C TRP A 949 37.03 -11.40 -28.96
N ASP A 950 37.24 -12.52 -29.65
CA ASP A 950 36.61 -12.80 -30.94
C ASP A 950 35.08 -12.87 -30.83
N ALA A 951 34.57 -13.48 -29.76
CA ALA A 951 33.13 -13.50 -29.47
C ALA A 951 32.58 -12.09 -29.22
N CYS A 952 33.32 -11.26 -28.47
CA CYS A 952 32.91 -9.90 -28.17
C CYS A 952 32.88 -9.01 -29.43
N GLU A 953 33.82 -9.18 -30.36
CA GLU A 953 33.82 -8.43 -31.63
C GLU A 953 32.54 -8.67 -32.44
N ASN A 954 32.14 -9.93 -32.55
CA ASN A 954 31.05 -10.37 -33.44
C ASN A 954 29.64 -10.32 -32.81
N GLU A 955 29.51 -9.98 -31.53
CA GLU A 955 28.23 -9.98 -30.79
C GLU A 955 27.46 -8.66 -30.98
N GLU A 956 26.25 -8.71 -31.55
CA GLU A 956 25.32 -7.57 -31.61
C GLU A 956 24.78 -7.23 -30.21
N THR A 957 24.94 -5.97 -29.79
CA THR A 957 24.60 -5.51 -28.42
C THR A 957 23.60 -4.37 -28.41
N ASP A 958 22.67 -4.42 -27.47
CA ASP A 958 21.70 -3.36 -27.20
C ASP A 958 22.41 -2.06 -26.77
N TYR A 959 21.85 -0.89 -27.11
CA TYR A 959 22.50 0.42 -26.96
C TYR A 959 22.96 0.70 -25.51
N GLN A 960 22.23 0.16 -24.52
CA GLN A 960 22.54 0.33 -23.10
C GLN A 960 23.75 -0.51 -22.61
N GLU A 961 24.15 -1.55 -23.36
CA GLU A 961 25.21 -2.47 -22.97
C GLU A 961 26.55 -2.22 -23.68
N VAL A 962 26.58 -1.33 -24.69
CA VAL A 962 27.78 -0.98 -25.47
C VAL A 962 28.94 -0.54 -24.56
N ARG A 963 28.66 0.26 -23.53
CA ARG A 963 29.69 0.69 -22.55
C ARG A 963 30.35 -0.48 -21.82
N TYR A 964 29.59 -1.52 -21.47
CA TYR A 964 30.15 -2.68 -20.77
C TYR A 964 30.91 -3.61 -21.72
N LYS A 965 30.50 -3.66 -22.99
CA LYS A 965 31.23 -4.35 -24.06
C LYS A 965 32.63 -3.74 -24.26
N GLU A 966 32.73 -2.42 -24.34
CA GLU A 966 34.03 -1.72 -24.41
C GLU A 966 34.89 -1.95 -23.17
N GLN A 967 34.29 -1.87 -21.98
CA GLN A 967 34.99 -2.15 -20.72
C GLN A 967 35.57 -3.58 -20.69
N LEU A 968 34.84 -4.57 -21.20
CA LEU A 968 35.34 -5.94 -21.33
C LEU A 968 36.52 -6.03 -22.29
N LYS A 969 36.47 -5.38 -23.46
CA LYS A 969 37.60 -5.35 -24.41
C LYS A 969 38.86 -4.78 -23.75
N ASN A 970 38.75 -3.66 -23.04
CA ASN A 970 39.88 -3.06 -22.32
C ASN A 970 40.44 -4.03 -21.26
N GLN A 971 39.56 -4.72 -20.52
CA GLN A 971 39.99 -5.66 -19.50
C GLN A 971 40.71 -6.88 -20.08
N ILE A 972 40.25 -7.42 -21.23
CA ILE A 972 40.89 -8.53 -21.94
C ILE A 972 42.31 -8.15 -22.34
N VAL A 973 42.50 -6.94 -22.85
CA VAL A 973 43.81 -6.43 -23.29
C VAL A 973 44.77 -6.30 -22.12
N LEU A 974 44.31 -5.77 -20.99
CA LEU A 974 45.11 -5.72 -19.77
C LEU A 974 45.50 -7.12 -19.29
N ALA A 975 44.58 -8.09 -19.35
CA ALA A 975 44.86 -9.47 -18.99
C ALA A 975 45.90 -10.12 -19.92
N LEU A 976 45.80 -9.91 -21.24
CA LEU A 976 46.77 -10.44 -22.21
C LEU A 976 48.16 -9.81 -22.04
N LYS A 977 48.24 -8.50 -21.75
CA LYS A 977 49.51 -7.83 -21.44
C LYS A 977 50.17 -8.43 -20.19
N HIS A 978 49.38 -8.63 -19.13
CA HIS A 978 49.85 -9.25 -17.89
C HIS A 978 50.43 -10.65 -18.11
N LEU A 979 49.79 -11.45 -18.98
CA LEU A 979 50.20 -12.83 -19.25
C LEU A 979 51.27 -12.96 -20.35
N TYR A 980 51.69 -11.86 -20.98
CA TYR A 980 52.51 -11.88 -22.20
C TYR A 980 53.85 -12.60 -22.04
N ASP A 981 54.49 -12.46 -20.89
CA ASP A 981 55.78 -13.09 -20.65
C ASP A 981 55.66 -14.59 -20.38
N TRP A 982 54.51 -15.04 -19.88
CA TRP A 982 54.29 -16.43 -19.48
C TRP A 982 53.55 -17.28 -20.52
N MET A 983 52.91 -16.65 -21.51
CA MET A 983 52.14 -17.36 -22.53
C MET A 983 53.02 -18.14 -23.53
N PRO A 984 52.49 -19.22 -24.13
CA PRO A 984 53.20 -19.98 -25.17
C PRO A 984 53.56 -19.11 -26.39
N ALA A 985 54.73 -19.33 -26.97
CA ALA A 985 55.22 -18.56 -28.13
C ALA A 985 54.24 -18.57 -29.32
N SER A 986 53.52 -19.68 -29.53
CA SER A 986 52.51 -19.80 -30.59
C SER A 986 51.32 -18.85 -30.44
N LYS A 987 51.08 -18.29 -29.24
CA LYS A 987 49.96 -17.39 -28.95
C LYS A 987 50.38 -15.91 -28.95
N LYS A 988 51.67 -15.61 -28.76
CA LYS A 988 52.20 -14.24 -28.76
C LYS A 988 51.92 -13.50 -30.08
N ILE A 989 52.09 -14.19 -31.21
CA ILE A 989 51.84 -13.63 -32.56
C ILE A 989 50.39 -13.14 -32.71
N THR A 990 49.42 -13.93 -32.22
CA THR A 990 48.00 -13.56 -32.24
C THR A 990 47.72 -12.36 -31.36
N VAL A 991 48.33 -12.30 -30.16
CA VAL A 991 48.19 -11.17 -29.24
C VAL A 991 48.82 -9.90 -29.81
N ASP A 992 50.00 -9.98 -30.43
CA ASP A 992 50.68 -8.83 -31.05
C ASP A 992 49.84 -8.23 -32.19
N THR A 993 49.20 -9.08 -32.99
CA THR A 993 48.30 -8.66 -34.08
C THR A 993 47.06 -7.93 -33.53
N LEU A 994 46.48 -8.44 -32.45
CA LEU A 994 45.33 -7.84 -31.76
C LEU A 994 45.68 -6.48 -31.14
N MET A 995 46.83 -6.39 -30.46
CA MET A 995 47.33 -5.16 -29.83
C MET A 995 47.58 -4.05 -30.87
N MET A 996 48.12 -4.40 -32.04
CA MET A 996 48.33 -3.48 -33.16
C MET A 996 47.01 -2.95 -33.76
N HIS A 997 46.02 -3.82 -33.94
CA HIS A 997 44.71 -3.43 -34.47
C HIS A 997 44.01 -2.39 -33.57
N GLN A 998 44.08 -2.57 -32.24
CA GLN A 998 43.45 -1.66 -31.29
C GLN A 998 44.16 -0.30 -31.16
N MET A 999 45.49 -0.24 -31.32
CA MET A 999 46.22 1.03 -31.42
C MET A 999 45.83 1.85 -32.65
N THR A 1000 45.32 1.19 -33.70
CA THR A 1000 44.90 1.84 -34.95
C THR A 1000 43.46 2.40 -34.86
N ILE A 1001 42.61 1.82 -33.99
CA ILE A 1001 41.21 2.26 -33.77
C ILE A 1001 41.10 3.41 -32.75
N ASN A 1002 42.07 3.53 -31.82
CA ASN A 1002 42.10 4.60 -30.80
C ASN A 1002 42.85 5.87 -31.24
N LYS A 1003 43.35 5.91 -32.48
CA LYS A 1003 43.84 7.11 -33.16
C LYS A 1003 42.77 7.59 -34.13
#